data_AF-A0A7L1ELU5-F1
#
_entry.id   AF-A0A7L1ELU5-F1
#
_cell.length_a   1.000
_cell.length_b   1.000
_cell.length_c   1.000
_cell.angle_alpha   90.00
_cell.angle_beta   90.00
_cell.angle_gamma   90.00
#
_symmetry.space_group_name_H-M   'P 1'
#
loop_
_entity.id
_entity.type
_entity.pdbx_description
1 polymer ?
#
loop_
_entity_poly.entity_id
_entity_poly.type
_entity_poly.pdbx_seq_one_letter_code
_entity_poly.pdbx_strand_id
1 'polypeptide(L)'
;MQDGSLRVYPLSVEDLSADVLKDYWYMNVHDNDNGQIRGICCSHDERCLITCGGDGNIFTFDLLSEEELPKELKVIIPPPRSGLEKEKATEDIKDPNADTIEEYKQKIEYERKMKEAEEKKTKKREELSALRKDFVFLLQKNQELPKHMQLHKEEFEMDHRIFEELDRQTLQRIQLVREKLAWEHEKQLIGLQKLQTQFRDFLEFTLTVHAIQSNHQISTYSLLTVSEKYTQDKKHGDSKWELLKEKWTALKEEEQPEEEILRETRPVHREAEMLETPEVQKPTTRYIENRREKIRRLVEKYDALKAKIMKRRAEWHELYKSKPKDICEDSKDAEEIKEARENIGCYRLKTATDYTLTEDKRVSTEKKMMQLATLEHLIYNMKVNMNKEIVSLRDLKVSIIDEIKSLVKEVKSIQASLDISEHLPIPLIPQLHPDEVPEKIVEYNHDVLLKFKEEQEAKAELTEPLEGCPSSRAFRHVFLQTPPVEEGDPMAKAGAVVTEEAFEMEKTEPTEMELEILKREKIKNLYLQETLIKKINTLVINFDAELRLLRHEKLKMDVQMKSASLRCITCCEELLILKKLEIHEDLLEEQICAIISEQEDVQSKLKSYLAEIEDRKSEIVMLQEREKVLHASFEASLGENNEFADFLTNIFKTEVECVEKEKVAREADEENQNEEEGDEKPDLKTDEKNCGSEDAAFDDSLCPEGCSEDLFLNTIQLRQQRISVEKALAEEKKVAAELKKEYNALAIKAKEVETSLDTANKELEAFQWEKLHRLNELYVVVPLRLHQVQCLVDGEMPRDFSQTLVFTNQSLQYLQKRIVDLRNEKRMQREIHKKAREQHKQLLQDKKEMEMEIQRLEERCNHLMMEKFGRLVDFEAVQAHSINIPMEKMKVRIMEKEYEQFVELKEWEERIVSLQHQLTTLTKENTSKLHQLNRFCHEKHQLETELESL
;
A
#
# COMPACT_ATOMS: atom_id res chain seq x y z
N MET A 1 91.80 -45.46 -41.14
CA MET A 1 91.93 -44.74 -39.85
C MET A 1 90.59 -44.05 -39.65
N GLN A 2 89.74 -44.54 -38.74
CA GLN A 2 88.38 -44.04 -38.58
C GLN A 2 88.35 -42.78 -37.70
N ASP A 3 89.16 -42.76 -36.65
CA ASP A 3 89.51 -41.55 -35.91
C ASP A 3 90.50 -40.73 -36.77
N GLY A 4 90.30 -39.40 -36.90
CA GLY A 4 90.97 -38.47 -37.82
C GLY A 4 92.48 -38.23 -37.59
N SER A 5 93.23 -39.31 -37.41
CA SER A 5 94.52 -39.33 -36.73
C SER A 5 95.58 -40.12 -37.51
N LEU A 6 96.80 -39.60 -37.47
CA LEU A 6 97.96 -40.09 -38.20
C LEU A 6 98.92 -40.79 -37.24
N ARG A 7 99.43 -41.97 -37.61
CA ARG A 7 100.51 -42.69 -36.90
C ARG A 7 101.69 -42.90 -37.83
N VAL A 8 102.89 -42.57 -37.35
CA VAL A 8 104.15 -42.72 -38.08
C VAL A 8 105.13 -43.54 -37.24
N TYR A 9 105.73 -44.56 -37.83
CA TYR A 9 106.68 -45.47 -37.20
C TYR A 9 108.05 -45.33 -37.89
N PRO A 10 109.15 -45.10 -37.15
CA PRO A 10 110.49 -45.17 -37.72
C PRO A 10 110.87 -46.64 -37.99
N LEU A 11 111.37 -46.94 -39.18
CA LEU A 11 111.73 -48.30 -39.61
C LEU A 11 113.23 -48.41 -39.89
N SER A 12 113.92 -49.27 -39.13
CA SER A 12 115.33 -49.60 -39.34
C SER A 12 115.49 -51.04 -39.84
N VAL A 13 115.50 -51.19 -41.18
CA VAL A 13 115.93 -52.39 -41.96
C VAL A 13 115.27 -53.74 -41.63
N GLU A 14 114.27 -54.08 -42.46
CA GLU A 14 113.84 -55.40 -42.94
C GLU A 14 113.32 -56.52 -42.01
N ASP A 15 113.39 -56.45 -40.67
CA ASP A 15 112.74 -57.46 -39.79
C ASP A 15 111.47 -56.95 -39.08
N LEU A 16 110.30 -57.33 -39.59
CA LEU A 16 108.95 -57.01 -39.05
C LEU A 16 108.59 -57.83 -37.80
N SER A 17 109.43 -57.79 -36.76
CA SER A 17 109.11 -58.36 -35.45
C SER A 17 108.33 -57.36 -34.57
N ALA A 18 107.31 -57.85 -33.87
CA ALA A 18 106.32 -56.99 -33.18
C ALA A 18 106.88 -56.18 -31.99
N ASP A 19 108.09 -56.49 -31.51
CA ASP A 19 108.69 -55.80 -30.37
C ASP A 19 109.37 -54.46 -30.72
N VAL A 20 109.65 -54.19 -31.99
CA VAL A 20 110.22 -52.90 -32.45
C VAL A 20 109.13 -51.82 -32.66
N LEU A 21 107.87 -52.23 -32.90
CA LEU A 21 106.74 -51.33 -33.20
C LEU A 21 106.14 -50.61 -31.97
N LYS A 22 106.90 -50.48 -30.88
CA LYS A 22 106.45 -49.81 -29.64
C LYS A 22 106.65 -48.29 -29.68
N ASP A 23 107.67 -47.81 -30.37
CA ASP A 23 107.96 -46.38 -30.50
C ASP A 23 107.32 -45.84 -31.78
N TYR A 24 106.30 -44.99 -31.63
CA TYR A 24 105.59 -44.36 -32.75
C TYR A 24 105.12 -42.95 -32.40
N TRP A 25 105.07 -42.11 -33.42
CA TRP A 25 104.50 -40.77 -33.30
C TRP A 25 103.02 -40.80 -33.69
N TYR A 26 102.19 -40.08 -32.94
CA TYR A 26 100.74 -40.04 -33.10
C TYR A 26 100.22 -38.61 -32.98
N MET A 27 99.39 -38.18 -33.94
CA MET A 27 98.76 -36.87 -33.92
C MET A 27 97.36 -36.93 -34.53
N ASN A 28 96.39 -36.30 -33.88
CA ASN A 28 95.07 -36.08 -34.47
C ASN A 28 95.17 -34.83 -35.37
N VAL A 29 94.81 -34.98 -36.64
CA VAL A 29 95.08 -34.00 -37.70
C VAL A 29 93.78 -33.44 -38.28
N HIS A 30 92.80 -34.32 -38.49
CA HIS A 30 91.47 -33.98 -38.98
C HIS A 30 90.46 -34.12 -37.84
N ASP A 31 89.27 -33.54 -38.02
CA ASP A 31 88.21 -33.58 -37.00
C ASP A 31 87.88 -35.03 -36.58
N ASN A 32 87.73 -35.27 -35.28
CA ASN A 32 87.60 -36.64 -34.75
C ASN A 32 86.28 -37.31 -35.17
N ASP A 33 85.18 -36.54 -35.23
CA ASP A 33 83.84 -37.10 -35.42
C ASP A 33 83.46 -37.20 -36.91
N ASN A 34 83.92 -36.28 -37.77
CA ASN A 34 83.61 -36.24 -39.20
C ASN A 34 84.83 -36.31 -40.14
N GLY A 35 86.04 -36.09 -39.64
CA GLY A 35 87.28 -35.95 -40.42
C GLY A 35 88.05 -37.25 -40.66
N GLN A 36 87.38 -38.34 -41.05
CA GLN A 36 88.07 -39.61 -41.30
C GLN A 36 89.12 -39.48 -42.42
N ILE A 37 90.37 -39.90 -42.19
CA ILE A 37 91.44 -39.77 -43.19
C ILE A 37 91.16 -40.71 -44.38
N ARG A 38 90.86 -40.12 -45.54
CA ARG A 38 90.52 -40.84 -46.78
C ARG A 38 91.73 -41.17 -47.65
N GLY A 39 92.80 -40.39 -47.55
CA GLY A 39 94.03 -40.63 -48.31
C GLY A 39 95.24 -40.04 -47.62
N ILE A 40 96.37 -40.74 -47.72
CA ILE A 40 97.70 -40.31 -47.27
C ILE A 40 98.65 -40.59 -48.43
N CYS A 41 99.48 -39.62 -48.80
CA CYS A 41 100.42 -39.73 -49.92
C CYS A 41 101.67 -38.89 -49.64
N CYS A 42 102.87 -39.40 -49.94
CA CYS A 42 104.07 -38.58 -49.94
C CYS A 42 104.16 -37.76 -51.24
N SER A 43 104.78 -36.57 -51.17
CA SER A 43 105.21 -35.86 -52.37
C SER A 43 106.24 -36.69 -53.14
N HIS A 44 106.36 -36.44 -54.45
CA HIS A 44 107.29 -37.17 -55.34
C HIS A 44 108.76 -37.12 -54.85
N ASP A 45 109.12 -36.08 -54.10
CA ASP A 45 110.47 -35.87 -53.59
C ASP A 45 110.65 -36.42 -52.16
N GLU A 46 109.64 -37.14 -51.64
CA GLU A 46 109.51 -37.77 -50.31
C GLU A 46 109.66 -36.85 -49.09
N ARG A 47 109.90 -35.55 -49.30
CA ARG A 47 110.05 -34.53 -48.24
C ARG A 47 108.76 -34.11 -47.56
N CYS A 48 107.59 -34.35 -48.17
CA CYS A 48 106.31 -33.89 -47.61
C CYS A 48 105.30 -35.04 -47.57
N LEU A 49 104.58 -35.20 -46.46
CA LEU A 49 103.46 -36.12 -46.30
C LEU A 49 102.14 -35.35 -46.37
N ILE A 50 101.26 -35.73 -47.29
CA ILE A 50 99.97 -35.09 -47.52
C ILE A 50 98.85 -36.00 -47.00
N THR A 51 97.96 -35.47 -46.16
CA THR A 51 96.77 -36.16 -45.65
C THR A 51 95.50 -35.45 -46.10
N CYS A 52 94.49 -36.22 -46.53
CA CYS A 52 93.19 -35.71 -46.97
C CYS A 52 92.07 -36.35 -46.14
N GLY A 53 91.26 -35.50 -45.50
CA GLY A 53 90.20 -35.90 -44.58
C GLY A 53 88.80 -35.85 -45.20
N GLY A 54 87.87 -36.59 -44.58
CA GLY A 54 86.45 -36.58 -44.91
C GLY A 54 85.74 -35.26 -44.57
N ASP A 55 86.39 -34.41 -43.77
CA ASP A 55 86.01 -33.02 -43.47
C ASP A 55 86.27 -32.05 -44.64
N GLY A 56 86.91 -32.52 -45.72
CA GLY A 56 87.24 -31.72 -46.90
C GLY A 56 88.58 -30.96 -46.79
N ASN A 57 89.29 -31.10 -45.68
CA ASN A 57 90.59 -30.46 -45.47
C ASN A 57 91.73 -31.35 -46.02
N ILE A 58 92.80 -30.69 -46.49
CA ILE A 58 94.04 -31.34 -46.91
C ILE A 58 95.20 -30.66 -46.16
N PHE A 59 95.96 -31.45 -45.40
CA PHE A 59 97.14 -30.97 -44.66
C PHE A 59 98.42 -31.55 -45.25
N THR A 60 99.47 -30.73 -45.28
CA THR A 60 100.80 -31.10 -45.78
C THR A 60 101.80 -30.95 -44.64
N PHE A 61 102.53 -32.01 -44.33
CA PHE A 61 103.56 -32.06 -43.29
C PHE A 61 104.93 -32.20 -43.93
N ASP A 62 105.92 -31.43 -43.50
CA ASP A 62 107.31 -31.63 -43.93
C ASP A 62 107.98 -32.70 -43.07
N LEU A 63 108.45 -33.77 -43.73
CA LEU A 63 109.25 -34.85 -43.14
C LEU A 63 110.72 -34.39 -43.08
N LEU A 64 111.05 -33.65 -42.03
CA LEU A 64 112.40 -33.17 -41.75
C LEU A 64 113.30 -34.30 -41.24
N SER A 65 114.52 -34.41 -41.78
CA SER A 65 115.56 -35.29 -41.22
C SER A 65 116.23 -34.63 -40.01
N GLU A 66 116.84 -35.43 -39.13
CA GLU A 66 117.43 -34.95 -37.86
C GLU A 66 118.50 -33.86 -38.00
N GLU A 67 119.09 -33.68 -39.20
CA GLU A 67 120.15 -32.71 -39.45
C GLU A 67 119.65 -31.27 -39.72
N GLU A 68 118.34 -31.05 -39.94
CA GLU A 68 117.77 -29.73 -40.31
C GLU A 68 116.84 -29.10 -39.24
N LEU A 69 117.12 -29.26 -37.94
CA LEU A 69 116.39 -28.57 -36.86
C LEU A 69 117.00 -27.19 -36.50
N PRO A 70 116.29 -26.06 -36.70
CA PRO A 70 116.78 -24.73 -36.31
C PRO A 70 116.87 -24.55 -34.79
N LYS A 71 118.06 -24.28 -34.29
CA LYS A 71 118.30 -23.92 -32.88
C LYS A 71 117.85 -22.48 -32.60
N GLU A 72 116.61 -22.27 -32.16
CA GLU A 72 116.21 -21.29 -31.12
C GLU A 72 114.68 -21.16 -30.96
N LEU A 73 114.11 -21.82 -29.95
CA LEU A 73 112.89 -21.37 -29.26
C LEU A 73 112.92 -21.87 -27.81
N LYS A 74 113.42 -21.03 -26.89
CA LYS A 74 113.45 -21.34 -25.45
C LYS A 74 112.05 -21.13 -24.83
N VAL A 75 111.22 -22.17 -24.86
CA VAL A 75 110.01 -22.22 -24.03
C VAL A 75 110.44 -22.48 -22.58
N ILE A 76 110.20 -21.51 -21.70
CA ILE A 76 110.42 -21.68 -20.26
C ILE A 76 109.22 -22.48 -19.71
N ILE A 77 109.42 -23.78 -19.52
CA ILE A 77 108.50 -24.62 -18.75
C ILE A 77 108.80 -24.35 -17.25
N PRO A 78 107.85 -23.83 -16.46
CA PRO A 78 108.06 -23.70 -15.01
C PRO A 78 108.12 -25.11 -14.39
N PRO A 79 109.04 -25.37 -13.44
CA PRO A 79 109.13 -26.67 -12.79
C PRO A 79 107.86 -26.96 -11.97
N PRO A 80 107.44 -28.24 -11.85
CA PRO A 80 106.34 -28.60 -10.97
C PRO A 80 106.66 -28.20 -9.52
N ARG A 81 105.70 -27.56 -8.84
CA ARG A 81 105.86 -27.15 -7.43
C ARG A 81 106.02 -28.38 -6.53
N SER A 82 107.24 -28.64 -6.07
CA SER A 82 107.52 -29.61 -5.01
C SER A 82 107.01 -29.06 -3.66
N GLY A 83 105.90 -29.61 -3.16
CA GLY A 83 105.31 -29.19 -1.89
C GLY A 83 103.85 -29.64 -1.61
N LEU A 84 103.14 -30.18 -2.60
CA LEU A 84 101.70 -30.50 -2.49
C LEU A 84 101.35 -31.61 -1.48
N GLU A 85 102.31 -32.41 -1.00
CA GLU A 85 102.08 -33.44 0.03
C GLU A 85 101.79 -32.89 1.44
N LYS A 86 101.80 -31.56 1.64
CA LYS A 86 101.51 -30.91 2.93
C LYS A 86 100.36 -29.91 2.90
N GLU A 87 99.68 -29.73 1.78
CA GLU A 87 98.41 -29.01 1.75
C GLU A 87 97.29 -29.96 2.19
N LYS A 88 96.54 -29.58 3.23
CA LYS A 88 95.33 -30.32 3.62
C LYS A 88 94.35 -30.26 2.45
N ALA A 89 93.69 -31.38 2.14
CA ALA A 89 92.55 -31.37 1.23
C ALA A 89 91.56 -30.28 1.64
N THR A 90 91.28 -29.36 0.72
CA THR A 90 90.30 -28.29 0.94
C THR A 90 88.94 -28.91 1.18
N GLU A 91 88.27 -28.51 2.28
CA GLU A 91 86.90 -28.95 2.54
C GLU A 91 85.95 -28.42 1.46
N ASP A 92 85.04 -29.28 0.99
CA ASP A 92 84.04 -28.91 0.00
C ASP A 92 83.15 -27.75 0.48
N ILE A 93 82.74 -26.89 -0.45
CA ILE A 93 81.88 -25.73 -0.14
C ILE A 93 80.49 -26.24 0.21
N LYS A 94 80.10 -26.08 1.49
CA LYS A 94 78.80 -26.55 2.03
C LYS A 94 77.66 -25.53 1.90
N ASP A 95 77.91 -24.38 1.26
CA ASP A 95 76.89 -23.35 1.04
C ASP A 95 76.09 -23.70 -0.22
N PRO A 96 74.77 -24.02 -0.12
CA PRO A 96 73.95 -24.43 -1.26
C PRO A 96 73.70 -23.30 -2.27
N ASN A 97 74.15 -22.07 -1.99
CA ASN A 97 74.00 -20.90 -2.85
C ASN A 97 75.32 -20.43 -3.48
N ALA A 98 76.41 -21.18 -3.31
CA ALA A 98 77.69 -20.92 -3.98
C ALA A 98 77.70 -21.55 -5.38
N ASP A 99 78.01 -20.75 -6.41
CA ASP A 99 78.14 -21.24 -7.79
C ASP A 99 79.16 -22.40 -7.84
N THR A 100 78.76 -23.55 -8.41
CA THR A 100 79.66 -24.68 -8.64
C THR A 100 80.85 -24.23 -9.50
N ILE A 101 82.03 -24.87 -9.38
CA ILE A 101 83.23 -24.48 -10.15
C ILE A 101 82.96 -24.41 -11.68
N GLU A 102 82.05 -25.22 -12.19
CA GLU A 102 81.59 -25.17 -13.58
C GLU A 102 80.61 -24.01 -13.86
N GLU A 103 79.64 -23.77 -12.98
CA GLU A 103 78.68 -22.65 -13.09
C GLU A 103 79.41 -21.31 -12.99
N TYR A 104 80.40 -21.18 -12.09
CA TYR A 104 81.27 -20.01 -11.98
C TYR A 104 82.09 -19.78 -13.26
N LYS A 105 82.60 -20.85 -13.89
CA LYS A 105 83.25 -20.76 -15.21
C LYS A 105 82.28 -20.33 -16.30
N GLN A 106 81.06 -20.89 -16.33
CA GLN A 106 80.02 -20.50 -17.29
C GLN A 106 79.57 -19.04 -17.10
N LYS A 107 79.52 -18.57 -15.85
CA LYS A 107 79.22 -17.19 -15.48
C LYS A 107 80.32 -16.23 -15.93
N ILE A 108 81.60 -16.56 -15.71
CA ILE A 108 82.74 -15.81 -16.27
C ILE A 108 82.72 -15.82 -17.81
N GLU A 109 82.43 -16.95 -18.45
CA GLU A 109 82.26 -17.06 -19.91
C GLU A 109 81.12 -16.17 -20.42
N TYR A 110 80.00 -16.13 -19.69
CA TYR A 110 78.83 -15.31 -20.02
C TYR A 110 79.10 -13.82 -19.80
N GLU A 111 79.69 -13.45 -18.67
CA GLU A 111 80.13 -12.08 -18.37
C GLU A 111 81.17 -11.60 -19.40
N ARG A 112 82.11 -12.45 -19.82
CA ARG A 112 83.03 -12.17 -20.94
C ARG A 112 82.25 -11.91 -22.24
N LYS A 113 81.31 -12.79 -22.61
CA LYS A 113 80.45 -12.62 -23.82
C LYS A 113 79.60 -11.35 -23.75
N MET A 114 79.05 -11.02 -22.57
CA MET A 114 78.27 -9.81 -22.33
C MET A 114 79.15 -8.57 -22.42
N LYS A 115 80.34 -8.58 -21.82
CA LYS A 115 81.33 -7.50 -21.92
C LYS A 115 81.80 -7.29 -23.36
N GLU A 116 82.10 -8.35 -24.10
CA GLU A 116 82.40 -8.27 -25.54
C GLU A 116 81.23 -7.70 -26.36
N ALA A 117 79.99 -8.06 -26.02
CA ALA A 117 78.80 -7.51 -26.65
C ALA A 117 78.57 -6.03 -26.28
N GLU A 118 78.89 -5.63 -25.06
CA GLU A 118 78.87 -4.24 -24.61
C GLU A 118 79.98 -3.41 -25.25
N GLU A 119 81.21 -3.92 -25.34
CA GLU A 119 82.32 -3.28 -26.08
C GLU A 119 82.00 -3.13 -27.57
N LYS A 120 81.28 -4.09 -28.18
CA LYS A 120 80.74 -3.95 -29.55
C LYS A 120 79.64 -2.88 -29.61
N LYS A 121 78.76 -2.79 -28.61
CA LYS A 121 77.74 -1.73 -28.50
C LYS A 121 78.35 -0.34 -28.25
N THR A 122 79.40 -0.20 -27.43
CA THR A 122 80.07 1.10 -27.19
C THR A 122 80.77 1.56 -28.46
N LYS A 123 81.54 0.70 -29.14
CA LYS A 123 82.12 1.00 -30.45
C LYS A 123 81.05 1.44 -31.46
N LYS A 124 79.91 0.74 -31.55
CA LYS A 124 78.79 1.15 -32.41
C LYS A 124 78.12 2.46 -31.98
N ARG A 125 78.05 2.77 -30.68
CA ARG A 125 77.58 4.07 -30.17
C ARG A 125 78.57 5.20 -30.49
N GLU A 126 79.86 4.94 -30.40
CA GLU A 126 80.93 5.88 -30.78
C GLU A 126 80.86 6.19 -32.28
N GLU A 127 80.79 5.17 -33.13
CA GLU A 127 80.54 5.30 -34.58
C GLU A 127 79.27 6.12 -34.88
N LEU A 128 78.13 5.78 -34.26
CA LEU A 128 76.89 6.55 -34.41
C LEU A 128 77.01 7.98 -33.88
N SER A 129 77.81 8.24 -32.85
CA SER A 129 78.05 9.58 -32.31
C SER A 129 78.91 10.43 -33.25
N ALA A 130 79.86 9.81 -33.96
CA ALA A 130 80.63 10.45 -35.01
C ALA A 130 79.72 10.81 -36.19
N LEU A 131 78.98 9.82 -36.72
CA LEU A 131 78.03 10.03 -37.82
C LEU A 131 76.96 11.09 -37.49
N ARG A 132 76.48 11.18 -36.24
CA ARG A 132 75.56 12.24 -35.79
C ARG A 132 76.22 13.62 -35.78
N LYS A 133 77.48 13.72 -35.36
CA LYS A 133 78.24 14.99 -35.42
C LYS A 133 78.47 15.41 -36.87
N ASP A 134 78.83 14.46 -37.74
CA ASP A 134 79.01 14.70 -39.17
C ASP A 134 77.71 15.15 -39.83
N PHE A 135 76.57 14.54 -39.48
CA PHE A 135 75.25 14.95 -39.97
C PHE A 135 74.82 16.33 -39.47
N VAL A 136 75.04 16.65 -38.19
CA VAL A 136 74.79 18.00 -37.66
C VAL A 136 75.67 19.05 -38.35
N PHE A 137 76.94 18.71 -38.62
CA PHE A 137 77.86 19.56 -39.37
C PHE A 137 77.41 19.77 -40.83
N LEU A 138 76.86 18.75 -41.49
CA LEU A 138 76.24 18.88 -42.81
C LEU A 138 75.00 19.77 -42.79
N LEU A 139 74.13 19.65 -41.77
CA LEU A 139 72.97 20.53 -41.61
C LEU A 139 73.38 21.99 -41.36
N GLN A 140 74.41 22.23 -40.54
CA GLN A 140 74.96 23.57 -40.32
C GLN A 140 75.50 24.18 -41.62
N LYS A 141 76.29 23.42 -42.39
CA LYS A 141 76.78 23.86 -43.70
C LYS A 141 75.65 24.13 -44.70
N ASN A 142 74.58 23.35 -44.66
CA ASN A 142 73.41 23.60 -45.50
C ASN A 142 72.69 24.91 -45.11
N GLN A 143 72.62 25.23 -43.81
CA GLN A 143 72.07 26.51 -43.33
C GLN A 143 72.95 27.73 -43.68
N GLU A 144 74.27 27.55 -43.81
CA GLU A 144 75.21 28.60 -44.25
C GLU A 144 75.06 28.96 -45.75
N LEU A 145 74.42 28.11 -46.57
CA LEU A 145 74.20 28.38 -47.99
C LEU A 145 73.07 29.40 -48.23
N PRO A 146 73.09 30.18 -49.33
CA PRO A 146 71.98 31.04 -49.72
C PRO A 146 70.66 30.25 -49.89
N LYS A 147 69.52 30.84 -49.51
CA LYS A 147 68.19 30.17 -49.46
C LYS A 147 67.76 29.38 -50.71
N HIS A 148 68.30 29.69 -51.90
CA HIS A 148 67.99 28.99 -53.16
C HIS A 148 68.94 27.82 -53.48
N MET A 149 69.96 27.58 -52.65
CA MET A 149 70.90 26.46 -52.70
C MET A 149 70.84 25.58 -51.44
N GLN A 150 69.96 25.89 -50.50
CA GLN A 150 69.73 25.06 -49.31
C GLN A 150 68.91 23.84 -49.71
N LEU A 151 69.42 22.64 -49.39
CA LEU A 151 68.68 21.39 -49.57
C LEU A 151 67.55 21.29 -48.55
N HIS A 152 66.38 20.82 -48.97
CA HIS A 152 65.26 20.54 -48.07
C HIS A 152 65.50 19.25 -47.27
N LYS A 153 64.85 19.10 -46.10
CA LYS A 153 65.06 17.92 -45.22
C LYS A 153 64.77 16.60 -45.93
N GLU A 154 63.76 16.58 -46.78
CA GLU A 154 63.36 15.46 -47.64
C GLU A 154 64.49 15.02 -48.60
N GLU A 155 65.38 15.91 -49.01
CA GLU A 155 66.50 15.61 -49.93
C GLU A 155 67.70 14.97 -49.21
N PHE A 156 67.72 14.95 -47.87
CA PHE A 156 68.68 14.18 -47.07
C PHE A 156 68.22 12.73 -46.83
N GLU A 157 66.99 12.37 -47.20
CA GLU A 157 66.45 11.02 -47.08
C GLU A 157 66.88 10.16 -48.27
N MET A 158 67.94 9.36 -48.09
CA MET A 158 68.51 8.55 -49.17
C MET A 158 67.58 7.45 -49.71
N ASP A 159 66.67 6.92 -48.88
CA ASP A 159 65.59 6.00 -49.29
C ASP A 159 64.43 6.05 -48.27
N HIS A 160 63.27 6.54 -48.72
CA HIS A 160 62.06 6.64 -47.90
C HIS A 160 61.59 5.28 -47.35
N ARG A 161 61.85 4.18 -48.05
CA ARG A 161 61.46 2.82 -47.65
C ARG A 161 62.11 2.38 -46.35
N ILE A 162 63.28 2.93 -46.02
CA ILE A 162 63.97 2.66 -44.76
C ILE A 162 63.21 3.30 -43.59
N PHE A 163 62.68 4.51 -43.79
CA PHE A 163 61.86 5.19 -42.78
C PHE A 163 60.48 4.51 -42.62
N GLU A 164 59.79 4.18 -43.72
CA GLU A 164 58.53 3.41 -43.67
C GLU A 164 58.71 2.08 -42.93
N GLU A 165 59.80 1.35 -43.17
CA GLU A 165 60.09 0.09 -42.49
C GLU A 165 60.47 0.29 -41.01
N LEU A 166 61.19 1.37 -40.67
CA LEU A 166 61.48 1.73 -39.27
C LEU A 166 60.21 2.12 -38.51
N ASP A 167 59.29 2.86 -39.13
CA ASP A 167 58.01 3.22 -38.55
C ASP A 167 57.11 1.99 -38.40
N ARG A 168 57.08 1.10 -39.40
CA ARG A 168 56.39 -0.20 -39.31
C ARG A 168 56.93 -1.04 -38.16
N GLN A 169 58.25 -1.14 -37.99
CA GLN A 169 58.88 -1.83 -36.87
C GLN A 169 58.60 -1.15 -35.53
N THR A 170 58.54 0.19 -35.49
CA THR A 170 58.24 0.96 -34.29
C THR A 170 56.77 0.75 -33.88
N LEU A 171 55.83 0.80 -34.82
CA LEU A 171 54.42 0.48 -34.60
C LEU A 171 54.22 -0.97 -34.14
N GLN A 172 54.90 -1.94 -34.76
CA GLN A 172 54.87 -3.35 -34.31
C GLN A 172 55.42 -3.50 -32.88
N ARG A 173 56.49 -2.80 -32.53
CA ARG A 173 57.02 -2.80 -31.15
C ARG A 173 56.05 -2.15 -30.17
N ILE A 174 55.40 -1.04 -30.55
CA ILE A 174 54.37 -0.39 -29.74
C ILE A 174 53.16 -1.30 -29.54
N GLN A 175 52.70 -2.00 -30.59
CA GLN A 175 51.62 -2.99 -30.52
C GLN A 175 52.00 -4.14 -29.57
N LEU A 176 53.18 -4.74 -29.74
CA LEU A 176 53.67 -5.83 -28.90
C LEU A 176 53.89 -5.40 -27.43
N VAL A 177 54.24 -4.13 -27.18
CA VAL A 177 54.28 -3.55 -25.82
C VAL A 177 52.87 -3.34 -25.28
N ARG A 178 51.93 -2.83 -26.08
CA ARG A 178 50.51 -2.69 -25.69
C ARG A 178 49.88 -4.03 -25.36
N GLU A 179 50.14 -5.08 -26.15
CA GLU A 179 49.67 -6.45 -25.88
C GLU A 179 50.22 -7.00 -24.56
N LYS A 180 51.53 -6.83 -24.31
CA LYS A 180 52.16 -7.26 -23.05
C LYS A 180 51.64 -6.49 -21.82
N LEU A 181 51.39 -5.19 -21.97
CA LEU A 181 50.89 -4.33 -20.90
C LEU A 181 49.35 -4.29 -20.82
N ALA A 182 48.62 -4.93 -21.74
CA ALA A 182 47.16 -4.83 -21.82
C ALA A 182 46.49 -5.29 -20.51
N TRP A 183 46.96 -6.39 -19.93
CA TRP A 183 46.45 -6.88 -18.65
C TRP A 183 46.77 -5.94 -17.49
N GLU A 184 47.96 -5.34 -17.46
CA GLU A 184 48.33 -4.38 -16.41
C GLU A 184 47.51 -3.09 -16.54
N HIS A 185 47.37 -2.56 -17.76
CA HIS A 185 46.51 -1.43 -18.06
C HIS A 185 45.07 -1.68 -17.61
N GLU A 186 44.47 -2.81 -18.02
CA GLU A 186 43.09 -3.15 -17.66
C GLU A 186 42.92 -3.34 -16.14
N LYS A 187 43.89 -3.98 -15.48
CA LYS A 187 43.91 -4.11 -14.02
C LYS A 187 43.97 -2.75 -13.31
N GLN A 188 44.80 -1.82 -13.79
CA GLN A 188 44.89 -0.47 -13.21
C GLN A 188 43.65 0.37 -13.53
N LEU A 189 43.06 0.21 -14.72
CA LEU A 189 41.84 0.89 -15.15
C LEU A 189 40.64 0.44 -14.31
N ILE A 190 40.46 -0.88 -14.10
CA ILE A 190 39.44 -1.44 -13.20
C ILE A 190 39.72 -1.02 -11.75
N GLY A 191 40.99 -0.95 -11.33
CA GLY A 191 41.38 -0.45 -10.02
C GLY A 191 40.96 1.01 -9.80
N LEU A 192 41.25 1.87 -10.77
CA LEU A 192 40.88 3.28 -10.79
C LEU A 192 39.35 3.45 -10.83
N GLN A 193 38.62 2.66 -11.62
CA GLN A 193 37.16 2.65 -11.63
C GLN A 193 36.58 2.25 -10.27
N LYS A 194 37.14 1.24 -9.59
CA LYS A 194 36.69 0.85 -8.23
C LYS A 194 36.96 1.93 -7.18
N LEU A 195 38.09 2.63 -7.29
CA LEU A 195 38.37 3.78 -6.43
C LEU A 195 37.43 4.95 -6.73
N GLN A 196 37.11 5.21 -8.00
CA GLN A 196 36.12 6.22 -8.38
C GLN A 196 34.73 5.87 -7.86
N THR A 197 34.22 4.65 -8.07
CA THR A 197 32.88 4.27 -7.57
C THR A 197 32.79 4.29 -6.05
N GLN A 198 33.88 3.94 -5.34
CA GLN A 198 33.90 3.97 -3.87
C GLN A 198 34.01 5.38 -3.28
N PHE A 199 34.75 6.30 -3.92
CA PHE A 199 35.11 7.60 -3.32
C PHE A 199 34.58 8.84 -4.06
N ARG A 200 34.24 8.74 -5.36
CA ARG A 200 33.78 9.86 -6.21
C ARG A 200 32.26 9.92 -6.32
N ASP A 201 31.59 8.81 -6.60
CA ASP A 201 30.17 8.82 -7.00
C ASP A 201 29.22 9.22 -5.85
N PHE A 202 29.69 9.14 -4.61
CA PHE A 202 29.00 9.63 -3.40
C PHE A 202 29.20 11.13 -3.11
N LEU A 203 29.99 11.84 -3.92
CA LEU A 203 30.33 13.26 -3.74
C LEU A 203 29.76 14.14 -4.86
N GLU A 204 28.63 14.79 -4.61
CA GLU A 204 28.24 15.95 -5.42
C GLU A 204 29.13 17.15 -5.09
N PHE A 205 29.96 17.57 -6.06
CA PHE A 205 30.83 18.73 -5.89
C PHE A 205 30.02 20.02 -5.75
N THR A 206 30.40 20.86 -4.79
CA THR A 206 29.82 22.19 -4.65
C THR A 206 30.43 23.13 -5.68
N LEU A 207 29.66 23.44 -6.72
CA LEU A 207 30.01 24.38 -7.79
C LEU A 207 29.74 25.81 -7.32
N THR A 208 30.68 26.73 -7.54
CA THR A 208 30.48 28.16 -7.24
C THR A 208 30.68 29.01 -8.49
N VAL A 209 29.57 29.57 -9.02
CA VAL A 209 29.58 30.44 -10.20
C VAL A 209 29.80 31.89 -9.77
N HIS A 210 30.81 32.52 -10.36
CA HIS A 210 31.17 33.93 -10.19
C HIS A 210 30.66 34.78 -11.37
N ALA A 211 30.24 36.00 -11.06
CA ALA A 211 29.99 37.04 -12.05
C ALA A 211 31.27 37.45 -12.78
N ILE A 212 31.11 38.07 -13.96
CA ILE A 212 32.21 38.44 -14.86
C ILE A 212 32.78 39.82 -14.50
N GLN A 213 31.92 40.77 -14.12
CA GLN A 213 32.33 42.13 -13.73
C GLN A 213 32.17 42.43 -12.24
N SER A 214 31.27 41.74 -11.55
CA SER A 214 30.96 41.99 -10.14
C SER A 214 31.45 40.88 -9.20
N ASN A 215 31.73 41.24 -7.94
CA ASN A 215 32.15 40.32 -6.88
C ASN A 215 30.97 39.47 -6.34
N HIS A 216 30.06 39.05 -7.21
CA HIS A 216 28.90 38.23 -6.85
C HIS A 216 29.18 36.78 -7.19
N GLN A 217 28.81 35.88 -6.28
CA GLN A 217 29.00 34.45 -6.42
C GLN A 217 27.75 33.70 -5.94
N ILE A 218 27.49 32.54 -6.55
CA ILE A 218 26.40 31.62 -6.19
C ILE A 218 26.97 30.21 -6.14
N SER A 219 26.85 29.55 -4.99
CA SER A 219 27.17 28.13 -4.84
C SER A 219 25.95 27.24 -5.14
N THR A 220 26.16 25.99 -5.54
CA THR A 220 25.13 24.94 -5.42
C THR A 220 24.91 24.55 -3.95
N TYR A 221 23.84 23.80 -3.69
CA TYR A 221 23.67 23.07 -2.44
C TYR A 221 24.47 21.78 -2.49
N SER A 222 25.27 21.50 -1.45
CA SER A 222 25.75 20.14 -1.21
C SER A 222 24.57 19.22 -0.91
N LEU A 223 24.46 18.16 -1.72
CA LEU A 223 23.61 17.01 -1.50
C LEU A 223 24.52 15.81 -1.25
N LEU A 224 24.12 14.91 -0.36
CA LEU A 224 24.64 13.55 -0.44
C LEU A 224 23.89 12.87 -1.57
N THR A 225 24.61 12.20 -2.48
CA THR A 225 23.99 11.36 -3.51
C THR A 225 23.14 10.31 -2.80
N VAL A 226 21.81 10.44 -2.93
CA VAL A 226 20.87 9.52 -2.29
C VAL A 226 21.14 8.13 -2.85
N SER A 227 21.63 7.21 -2.01
CA SER A 227 21.98 5.85 -2.41
C SER A 227 20.84 5.23 -3.21
N GLU A 228 21.16 4.57 -4.32
CA GLU A 228 20.18 3.97 -5.25
C GLU A 228 19.17 3.05 -4.54
N LYS A 229 19.54 2.50 -3.38
CA LYS A 229 18.65 1.74 -2.49
C LYS A 229 17.44 2.56 -2.03
N TYR A 230 17.65 3.80 -1.57
CA TYR A 230 16.57 4.66 -1.09
C TYR A 230 15.64 5.13 -2.23
N THR A 231 16.15 5.24 -3.46
CA THR A 231 15.30 5.52 -4.63
C THR A 231 14.59 4.28 -5.17
N GLN A 232 15.13 3.07 -4.97
CA GLN A 232 14.46 1.80 -5.23
C GLN A 232 13.36 1.51 -4.20
N ASP A 233 13.64 1.65 -2.90
CA ASP A 233 12.67 1.53 -1.82
C ASP A 233 11.51 2.51 -2.02
N LYS A 234 11.81 3.73 -2.48
CA LYS A 234 10.80 4.73 -2.81
C LYS A 234 9.91 4.33 -3.98
N LYS A 235 10.44 3.74 -5.06
CA LYS A 235 9.59 3.20 -6.15
C LYS A 235 8.66 2.10 -5.67
N HIS A 236 9.04 1.33 -4.64
CA HIS A 236 8.18 0.33 -4.03
C HIS A 236 7.15 0.92 -3.04
N GLY A 237 7.50 2.02 -2.37
CA GLY A 237 6.61 2.77 -1.48
C GLY A 237 5.60 3.67 -2.20
N ASP A 238 5.97 4.24 -3.34
CA ASP A 238 5.13 5.18 -4.12
C ASP A 238 3.85 4.48 -4.63
N SER A 239 3.86 3.17 -4.89
CA SER A 239 2.64 2.40 -5.20
C SER A 239 1.65 2.29 -4.03
N LYS A 240 2.14 2.24 -2.78
CA LYS A 240 1.28 2.33 -1.58
C LYS A 240 0.76 3.75 -1.37
N TRP A 241 1.57 4.75 -1.74
CA TRP A 241 1.26 6.18 -1.62
C TRP A 241 0.13 6.62 -2.55
N GLU A 242 0.13 6.17 -3.81
CA GLU A 242 -0.97 6.48 -4.76
C GLU A 242 -2.29 5.84 -4.31
N LEU A 243 -2.28 4.55 -3.91
CA LEU A 243 -3.45 3.84 -3.36
C LEU A 243 -4.04 4.51 -2.11
N LEU A 244 -3.21 5.07 -1.22
CA LEU A 244 -3.69 5.79 -0.03
C LEU A 244 -4.29 7.16 -0.39
N LYS A 245 -3.80 7.79 -1.45
CA LYS A 245 -4.30 9.09 -1.94
C LYS A 245 -5.67 8.96 -2.59
N GLU A 246 -5.91 7.88 -3.35
CA GLU A 246 -7.21 7.54 -3.95
C GLU A 246 -8.26 7.20 -2.88
N LYS A 247 -7.87 6.44 -1.83
CA LYS A 247 -8.77 6.16 -0.69
C LYS A 247 -9.21 7.43 0.05
N TRP A 248 -8.32 8.42 0.19
CA TRP A 248 -8.64 9.72 0.79
C TRP A 248 -9.56 10.60 -0.06
N THR A 249 -9.69 10.34 -1.36
CA THR A 249 -10.64 11.03 -2.24
C THR A 249 -11.99 10.33 -2.32
N ALA A 250 -12.04 8.99 -2.30
CA ALA A 250 -13.29 8.23 -2.35
C ALA A 250 -14.19 8.47 -1.12
N LEU A 251 -13.60 8.59 0.07
CA LEU A 251 -14.28 8.89 1.34
C LEU A 251 -14.99 10.27 1.40
N LYS A 252 -14.96 11.07 0.33
CA LYS A 252 -15.66 12.36 0.23
C LYS A 252 -16.89 12.36 -0.66
N GLU A 253 -17.19 11.25 -1.35
CA GLU A 253 -18.22 11.21 -2.40
C GLU A 253 -19.46 10.37 -2.03
N GLU A 254 -19.47 9.68 -0.88
CA GLU A 254 -20.55 8.76 -0.47
C GLU A 254 -21.68 9.39 0.38
N GLU A 255 -21.69 10.70 0.62
CA GLU A 255 -22.77 11.39 1.36
C GLU A 255 -23.86 12.01 0.46
N GLN A 256 -24.66 11.20 -0.25
CA GLN A 256 -26.04 11.55 -0.65
C GLN A 256 -26.96 10.32 -0.72
N PRO A 257 -28.08 10.27 0.03
CA PRO A 257 -29.10 9.24 -0.10
C PRO A 257 -30.21 9.65 -1.09
N GLU A 258 -30.67 8.69 -1.90
CA GLU A 258 -31.88 8.83 -2.75
C GLU A 258 -33.14 8.37 -1.96
N GLU A 259 -34.24 9.13 -2.04
CA GLU A 259 -35.56 8.72 -1.51
C GLU A 259 -36.54 8.37 -2.66
N GLU A 260 -36.98 7.10 -2.74
CA GLU A 260 -38.09 6.68 -3.59
C GLU A 260 -39.44 6.76 -2.84
N ILE A 261 -40.42 7.48 -3.42
CA ILE A 261 -41.77 7.62 -2.85
C ILE A 261 -42.78 6.79 -3.64
N LEU A 262 -43.24 5.69 -3.06
CA LEU A 262 -44.36 4.89 -3.59
C LEU A 262 -45.71 5.52 -3.24
N ARG A 263 -46.67 5.55 -4.18
CA ARG A 263 -48.06 5.98 -3.93
C ARG A 263 -49.07 4.90 -4.32
N GLU A 264 -49.78 4.37 -3.34
CA GLU A 264 -50.97 3.54 -3.58
C GLU A 264 -52.24 4.39 -3.71
N THR A 265 -53.24 3.89 -4.45
CA THR A 265 -54.58 4.51 -4.54
C THR A 265 -55.68 3.47 -4.29
N ARG A 266 -56.64 3.77 -3.41
CA ARG A 266 -57.77 2.88 -3.06
C ARG A 266 -58.97 3.05 -4.00
N PRO A 267 -59.79 2.01 -4.23
CA PRO A 267 -61.09 2.11 -4.91
C PRO A 267 -62.29 2.32 -3.95
N VAL A 268 -63.39 2.86 -4.47
CA VAL A 268 -64.71 3.05 -3.80
C VAL A 268 -65.79 2.80 -4.88
N HIS A 269 -66.79 1.92 -4.70
CA HIS A 269 -68.14 2.10 -4.11
C HIS A 269 -68.81 0.69 -4.06
N ARG A 270 -69.54 0.25 -3.03
CA ARG A 270 -70.86 0.64 -2.49
C ARG A 270 -72.06 0.39 -3.43
N GLU A 271 -72.85 -0.63 -3.10
CA GLU A 271 -74.29 -0.71 -3.40
C GLU A 271 -75.06 -1.16 -2.14
N ALA A 272 -76.37 -0.87 -2.07
CA ALA A 272 -77.20 -1.13 -0.89
C ALA A 272 -78.68 -1.42 -1.25
N GLU A 273 -79.24 -2.40 -0.54
CA GLU A 273 -80.64 -2.59 -0.13
C GLU A 273 -81.79 -2.53 -1.16
N MET A 274 -82.61 -3.60 -1.16
CA MET A 274 -84.08 -3.47 -1.05
C MET A 274 -84.65 -4.58 -0.14
N LEU A 275 -85.80 -4.29 0.48
CA LEU A 275 -86.58 -5.17 1.38
C LEU A 275 -87.98 -5.35 0.81
N GLU A 276 -88.54 -6.56 0.91
CA GLU A 276 -89.99 -6.77 0.88
C GLU A 276 -90.43 -7.77 1.96
N THR A 277 -91.67 -7.60 2.43
CA THR A 277 -92.32 -8.39 3.49
C THR A 277 -93.42 -9.29 2.94
N PRO A 278 -93.66 -10.46 3.54
CA PRO A 278 -94.98 -11.07 3.47
C PRO A 278 -95.56 -11.47 4.84
N GLU A 279 -96.89 -11.63 4.83
CA GLU A 279 -97.76 -11.89 5.98
C GLU A 279 -97.68 -13.33 6.52
N VAL A 280 -98.35 -13.56 7.66
CA VAL A 280 -98.36 -14.82 8.39
C VAL A 280 -99.32 -15.82 7.76
N GLN A 281 -98.79 -16.96 7.29
CA GLN A 281 -99.55 -18.17 6.96
C GLN A 281 -99.10 -19.33 7.85
N LYS A 282 -99.96 -20.35 8.00
CA LYS A 282 -99.73 -21.54 8.84
C LYS A 282 -98.48 -22.32 8.38
N PRO A 283 -97.73 -22.98 9.28
CA PRO A 283 -96.45 -23.60 8.94
C PRO A 283 -96.60 -24.70 7.89
N THR A 284 -95.91 -24.49 6.77
CA THR A 284 -95.57 -25.51 5.76
C THR A 284 -94.05 -25.58 5.70
N THR A 285 -93.45 -26.68 5.25
CA THR A 285 -91.98 -26.82 5.11
C THR A 285 -91.29 -25.62 4.43
N ARG A 286 -91.89 -25.08 3.34
CA ARG A 286 -91.39 -23.85 2.67
C ARG A 286 -91.37 -22.60 3.57
N TYR A 287 -92.28 -22.48 4.55
CA TYR A 287 -92.31 -21.36 5.48
C TYR A 287 -91.16 -21.44 6.49
N ILE A 288 -90.87 -22.64 6.99
CA ILE A 288 -89.73 -22.90 7.89
C ILE A 288 -88.42 -22.58 7.17
N GLU A 289 -88.28 -23.01 5.91
CA GLU A 289 -87.08 -22.77 5.10
C GLU A 289 -86.86 -21.28 4.77
N ASN A 290 -87.92 -20.56 4.36
CA ASN A 290 -87.89 -19.10 4.21
C ASN A 290 -87.51 -18.39 5.53
N ARG A 291 -87.93 -18.92 6.69
CA ARG A 291 -87.60 -18.37 8.00
C ARG A 291 -86.13 -18.66 8.39
N ARG A 292 -85.60 -19.83 8.05
CA ARG A 292 -84.17 -20.17 8.16
C ARG A 292 -83.30 -19.23 7.32
N GLU A 293 -83.70 -18.92 6.09
CA GLU A 293 -82.95 -17.99 5.25
C GLU A 293 -83.04 -16.54 5.75
N LYS A 294 -84.21 -16.13 6.28
CA LYS A 294 -84.36 -14.84 6.98
C LYS A 294 -83.43 -14.73 8.20
N ILE A 295 -83.23 -15.82 8.96
CA ILE A 295 -82.24 -15.87 10.05
C ILE A 295 -80.81 -15.76 9.49
N ARG A 296 -80.47 -16.46 8.41
CA ARG A 296 -79.12 -16.38 7.80
C ARG A 296 -78.77 -14.94 7.43
N ARG A 297 -79.68 -14.23 6.76
CA ARG A 297 -79.54 -12.81 6.41
C ARG A 297 -79.48 -11.88 7.64
N LEU A 298 -80.04 -12.28 8.79
CA LEU A 298 -79.89 -11.55 10.07
C LEU A 298 -78.51 -11.79 10.72
N VAL A 299 -77.98 -13.02 10.64
CA VAL A 299 -76.62 -13.35 11.11
C VAL A 299 -75.58 -12.60 10.27
N GLU A 300 -75.68 -12.64 8.94
CA GLU A 300 -74.79 -11.89 8.03
C GLU A 300 -74.80 -10.38 8.33
N LYS A 301 -75.98 -9.80 8.61
CA LYS A 301 -76.10 -8.39 9.03
C LYS A 301 -75.46 -8.13 10.39
N TYR A 302 -75.57 -9.06 11.33
CA TYR A 302 -74.95 -8.98 12.64
C TYR A 302 -73.42 -9.07 12.58
N ASP A 303 -72.87 -10.03 11.82
CA ASP A 303 -71.43 -10.19 11.67
C ASP A 303 -70.81 -9.03 10.89
N ALA A 304 -71.49 -8.52 9.85
CA ALA A 304 -71.08 -7.30 9.16
C ALA A 304 -71.09 -6.05 10.08
N LEU A 305 -71.95 -6.04 11.09
CA LEU A 305 -72.04 -4.98 12.10
C LEU A 305 -70.93 -5.12 13.16
N LYS A 306 -70.68 -6.34 13.64
CA LYS A 306 -69.55 -6.67 14.54
C LYS A 306 -68.20 -6.36 13.88
N ALA A 307 -68.03 -6.69 12.60
CA ALA A 307 -66.83 -6.35 11.83
C ALA A 307 -66.63 -4.82 11.69
N LYS A 308 -67.70 -4.03 11.54
CA LYS A 308 -67.61 -2.56 11.56
C LYS A 308 -67.21 -2.01 12.93
N ILE A 309 -67.69 -2.61 14.01
CA ILE A 309 -67.27 -2.27 15.39
C ILE A 309 -65.78 -2.60 15.59
N MET A 310 -65.34 -3.79 15.19
CA MET A 310 -63.93 -4.20 15.31
C MET A 310 -62.99 -3.30 14.48
N LYS A 311 -63.35 -2.97 13.23
CA LYS A 311 -62.58 -2.00 12.42
C LYS A 311 -62.48 -0.64 13.11
N ARG A 312 -63.60 -0.11 13.61
CA ARG A 312 -63.61 1.15 14.38
C ARG A 312 -62.70 1.07 15.61
N ARG A 313 -62.76 -0.01 16.41
CA ARG A 313 -61.88 -0.19 17.57
C ARG A 313 -60.40 -0.24 17.16
N ALA A 314 -60.06 -0.91 16.07
CA ALA A 314 -58.69 -0.96 15.55
C ALA A 314 -58.21 0.42 15.07
N GLU A 315 -59.03 1.14 14.29
CA GLU A 315 -58.76 2.52 13.85
C GLU A 315 -58.54 3.47 15.04
N TRP A 316 -59.36 3.36 16.08
CA TRP A 316 -59.20 4.13 17.33
C TRP A 316 -57.94 3.73 18.10
N HIS A 317 -57.62 2.45 18.22
CA HIS A 317 -56.38 2.01 18.88
C HIS A 317 -55.13 2.50 18.14
N GLU A 318 -55.15 2.49 16.80
CA GLU A 318 -54.03 2.99 16.00
C GLU A 318 -53.86 4.51 16.16
N LEU A 319 -54.97 5.26 16.20
CA LEU A 319 -54.97 6.69 16.49
C LEU A 319 -54.50 7.01 17.93
N TYR A 320 -54.80 6.16 18.91
CA TYR A 320 -54.27 6.32 20.27
C TYR A 320 -52.77 5.96 20.38
N LYS A 321 -52.27 5.00 19.58
CA LYS A 321 -50.83 4.68 19.51
C LYS A 321 -50.02 5.81 18.87
N SER A 322 -50.58 6.53 17.89
CA SER A 322 -49.90 7.66 17.23
C SER A 322 -49.87 8.94 18.07
N LYS A 323 -50.44 8.93 19.28
CA LYS A 323 -50.33 10.05 20.23
C LYS A 323 -48.87 10.23 20.69
N PRO A 324 -48.24 11.39 20.46
CA PRO A 324 -46.89 11.67 20.95
C PRO A 324 -46.80 11.61 22.48
N LYS A 325 -45.62 11.26 23.00
CA LYS A 325 -45.31 11.32 24.44
C LYS A 325 -44.90 12.75 24.81
N ASP A 326 -45.34 13.24 25.97
CA ASP A 326 -45.10 14.62 26.42
C ASP A 326 -43.62 15.01 26.69
N ILE A 327 -42.68 14.06 26.57
CA ILE A 327 -41.24 14.22 26.86
C ILE A 327 -40.38 13.73 25.67
N CYS A 328 -40.94 13.63 24.46
CA CYS A 328 -40.12 13.36 23.28
C CYS A 328 -39.46 14.66 22.82
N GLU A 329 -38.14 14.77 22.97
CA GLU A 329 -37.37 15.70 22.13
C GLU A 329 -37.43 15.17 20.68
N ASP A 330 -37.62 16.06 19.71
CA ASP A 330 -37.57 15.66 18.30
C ASP A 330 -36.12 15.31 17.94
N SER A 331 -35.89 14.09 17.43
CA SER A 331 -34.53 13.59 17.09
C SER A 331 -33.78 14.57 16.19
N LYS A 332 -34.50 15.18 15.24
CA LYS A 332 -34.00 16.18 14.30
C LYS A 332 -33.48 17.44 15.02
N ASP A 333 -34.20 17.96 16.01
CA ASP A 333 -33.76 19.13 16.78
C ASP A 333 -32.50 18.79 17.59
N ALA A 334 -32.42 17.58 18.15
CA ALA A 334 -31.23 17.13 18.89
C ALA A 334 -30.00 16.94 17.98
N GLU A 335 -30.21 16.39 16.77
CA GLU A 335 -29.21 16.25 15.72
C GLU A 335 -28.74 17.62 15.20
N GLU A 336 -29.67 18.53 14.86
CA GLU A 336 -29.36 19.92 14.46
C GLU A 336 -28.59 20.68 15.55
N ILE A 337 -28.92 20.48 16.83
CA ILE A 337 -28.18 21.08 17.96
C ILE A 337 -26.77 20.50 18.06
N LYS A 338 -26.59 19.18 17.84
CA LYS A 338 -25.27 18.53 17.84
C LYS A 338 -24.42 19.05 16.69
N GLU A 339 -24.97 19.03 15.47
CA GLU A 339 -24.30 19.55 14.28
C GLU A 339 -23.93 21.02 14.44
N ALA A 340 -24.84 21.87 14.97
CA ALA A 340 -24.56 23.28 15.21
C ALA A 340 -23.45 23.53 16.26
N ARG A 341 -23.28 22.65 17.26
CA ARG A 341 -22.17 22.72 18.23
C ARG A 341 -20.82 22.37 17.59
N GLU A 342 -20.82 21.44 16.65
CA GLU A 342 -19.64 21.01 15.91
C GLU A 342 -19.25 22.03 14.82
N ASN A 343 -20.22 22.48 14.03
CA ASN A 343 -20.09 23.35 12.85
C ASN A 343 -20.27 24.86 13.14
N ILE A 344 -20.21 25.29 14.41
CA ILE A 344 -20.34 26.71 14.78
C ILE A 344 -19.24 27.60 14.17
N GLY A 345 -18.13 27.02 13.69
CA GLY A 345 -17.04 27.73 13.03
C GLY A 345 -16.13 28.52 13.99
N CYS A 346 -16.08 28.12 15.26
CA CYS A 346 -15.17 28.68 16.26
C CYS A 346 -13.73 28.13 16.09
N TYR A 347 -12.72 28.96 16.33
CA TYR A 347 -11.33 28.51 16.36
C TYR A 347 -11.00 27.95 17.75
N ARG A 348 -11.15 26.63 17.93
CA ARG A 348 -10.85 25.95 19.19
C ARG A 348 -9.33 25.88 19.37
N LEU A 349 -8.82 26.49 20.45
CA LEU A 349 -7.40 26.40 20.83
C LEU A 349 -7.10 25.00 21.40
N LYS A 350 -5.94 24.43 21.07
CA LYS A 350 -5.47 23.14 21.60
C LYS A 350 -5.25 23.11 23.12
N THR A 351 -5.24 24.28 23.76
CA THR A 351 -5.07 24.48 25.20
C THR A 351 -6.40 24.71 25.93
N ALA A 352 -7.53 24.78 25.21
CA ALA A 352 -8.85 24.91 25.82
C ALA A 352 -9.36 23.53 26.28
N THR A 353 -10.06 23.50 27.41
CA THR A 353 -10.72 22.30 27.96
C THR A 353 -11.72 21.66 27.00
N ASP A 354 -12.32 22.47 26.13
CA ASP A 354 -13.45 22.08 25.27
C ASP A 354 -12.98 21.58 23.87
N TYR A 355 -11.67 21.36 23.70
CA TYR A 355 -11.07 20.94 22.42
C TYR A 355 -11.18 19.42 22.21
N THR A 356 -12.31 18.95 21.70
CA THR A 356 -12.45 17.52 21.31
C THR A 356 -11.53 17.14 20.13
N LEU A 357 -10.77 16.06 20.31
CA LEU A 357 -9.88 15.48 19.29
C LEU A 357 -10.67 14.60 18.31
N THR A 358 -11.13 15.19 17.20
CA THR A 358 -11.68 14.42 16.07
C THR A 358 -10.65 13.47 15.48
N GLU A 359 -11.06 12.28 15.04
CA GLU A 359 -10.17 11.17 14.65
C GLU A 359 -9.13 11.53 13.59
N ASP A 360 -9.50 12.30 12.56
CA ASP A 360 -8.57 12.84 11.55
C ASP A 360 -7.36 13.56 12.17
N LYS A 361 -7.59 14.28 13.27
CA LYS A 361 -6.60 15.10 13.98
C LYS A 361 -5.74 14.27 14.97
N ARG A 362 -6.07 12.99 15.21
CA ARG A 362 -5.21 12.09 16.01
C ARG A 362 -3.87 11.91 15.29
N VAL A 363 -2.79 12.19 16.03
CA VAL A 363 -1.42 12.19 15.51
C VAL A 363 -0.79 10.83 15.73
N SER A 364 -0.85 9.95 14.73
CA SER A 364 -0.11 8.68 14.71
C SER A 364 1.36 8.89 14.34
N THR A 365 2.22 7.99 14.81
CA THR A 365 3.63 7.83 14.41
C THR A 365 3.79 7.67 12.91
N GLU A 366 2.94 6.86 12.26
CA GLU A 366 2.93 6.67 10.80
C GLU A 366 2.64 7.98 10.07
N LYS A 367 1.58 8.69 10.49
CA LYS A 367 1.22 10.01 9.93
C LYS A 367 2.39 10.99 10.04
N LYS A 368 3.23 10.88 11.09
CA LYS A 368 4.43 11.73 11.28
C LYS A 368 5.65 11.28 10.49
N MET A 369 5.91 9.97 10.38
CA MET A 369 6.90 9.42 9.45
C MET A 369 6.61 9.87 8.01
N MET A 370 5.35 9.81 7.57
CA MET A 370 4.93 10.27 6.23
C MET A 370 5.13 11.79 6.05
N GLN A 371 4.78 12.60 7.05
CA GLN A 371 5.01 14.06 7.00
C GLN A 371 6.51 14.39 6.90
N LEU A 372 7.36 13.68 7.63
CA LEU A 372 8.82 13.85 7.61
C LEU A 372 9.39 13.47 6.25
N ALA A 373 9.09 12.27 5.74
CA ALA A 373 9.57 11.80 4.44
C ALA A 373 9.09 12.70 3.27
N THR A 374 7.85 13.18 3.32
CA THR A 374 7.32 14.14 2.35
C THR A 374 8.12 15.44 2.36
N LEU A 375 8.42 15.96 3.56
CA LEU A 375 9.12 17.24 3.72
C LEU A 375 10.61 17.14 3.35
N GLU A 376 11.28 16.03 3.69
CA GLU A 376 12.63 15.72 3.20
C GLU A 376 12.70 15.63 1.68
N HIS A 377 11.71 14.95 1.05
CA HIS A 377 11.64 14.88 -0.40
C HIS A 377 11.44 16.24 -1.06
N LEU A 378 10.60 17.11 -0.48
CA LEU A 378 10.43 18.48 -0.95
C LEU A 378 11.71 19.30 -0.82
N ILE A 379 12.42 19.21 0.32
CA ILE A 379 13.74 19.84 0.50
C ILE A 379 14.72 19.37 -0.58
N TYR A 380 14.80 18.06 -0.82
CA TYR A 380 15.68 17.48 -1.84
C TYR A 380 15.34 18.00 -3.25
N ASN A 381 14.07 17.94 -3.66
CA ASN A 381 13.63 18.41 -4.97
C ASN A 381 13.91 19.91 -5.18
N MET A 382 13.65 20.76 -4.18
CA MET A 382 13.89 22.20 -4.26
C MET A 382 15.40 22.50 -4.38
N LYS A 383 16.26 21.79 -3.66
CA LYS A 383 17.71 21.90 -3.81
C LYS A 383 18.21 21.42 -5.17
N VAL A 384 17.72 20.27 -5.66
CA VAL A 384 18.08 19.73 -6.99
C VAL A 384 17.69 20.68 -8.11
N ASN A 385 16.50 21.29 -8.05
CA ASN A 385 16.06 22.24 -9.07
C ASN A 385 16.93 23.51 -9.08
N MET A 386 17.20 24.09 -7.90
CA MET A 386 18.12 25.24 -7.78
C MET A 386 19.56 24.89 -8.23
N ASN A 387 20.03 23.66 -7.95
CA ASN A 387 21.33 23.19 -8.45
C ASN A 387 21.35 23.12 -9.98
N LYS A 388 20.29 22.61 -10.63
CA LYS A 388 20.18 22.58 -12.09
C LYS A 388 20.18 23.98 -12.71
N GLU A 389 19.48 24.94 -12.10
CA GLU A 389 19.47 26.34 -12.55
C GLU A 389 20.88 26.95 -12.48
N ILE A 390 21.61 26.72 -11.39
CA ILE A 390 22.99 27.20 -11.21
C ILE A 390 23.96 26.54 -12.21
N VAL A 391 23.81 25.23 -12.47
CA VAL A 391 24.58 24.53 -13.52
C VAL A 391 24.25 25.08 -14.91
N SER A 392 22.97 25.36 -15.21
CA SER A 392 22.60 25.97 -16.49
C SER A 392 23.19 27.38 -16.67
N LEU A 393 23.33 28.15 -15.58
CA LEU A 393 24.01 29.44 -15.58
C LEU A 393 25.52 29.29 -15.82
N ARG A 394 26.17 28.26 -15.25
CA ARG A 394 27.57 27.92 -15.58
C ARG A 394 27.72 27.60 -17.07
N ASP A 395 26.85 26.76 -17.62
CA ASP A 395 26.93 26.32 -19.01
C ASP A 395 26.66 27.49 -19.98
N LEU A 396 25.74 28.39 -19.61
CA LEU A 396 25.56 29.68 -20.28
C LEU A 396 26.81 30.56 -20.21
N LYS A 397 27.50 30.63 -19.06
CA LYS A 397 28.77 31.35 -18.92
C LYS A 397 29.83 30.80 -19.87
N VAL A 398 29.95 29.48 -20.00
CA VAL A 398 30.87 28.83 -20.96
C VAL A 398 30.53 29.23 -22.40
N SER A 399 29.25 29.14 -22.78
CA SER A 399 28.76 29.54 -24.10
C SER A 399 29.05 31.03 -24.41
N ILE A 400 28.79 31.92 -23.46
CA ILE A 400 29.09 33.36 -23.58
C ILE A 400 30.60 33.60 -23.69
N ILE A 401 31.44 32.88 -22.95
CA ILE A 401 32.90 32.97 -23.07
C ILE A 401 33.36 32.55 -24.47
N ASP A 402 32.77 31.52 -25.06
CA ASP A 402 33.11 31.08 -26.42
C ASP A 402 32.58 32.03 -27.51
N GLU A 403 31.41 32.65 -27.32
CA GLU A 403 30.95 33.76 -28.17
C GLU A 403 31.85 34.99 -28.04
N ILE A 404 32.29 35.34 -26.83
CA ILE A 404 33.26 36.44 -26.63
C ILE A 404 34.59 36.11 -27.31
N LYS A 405 35.06 34.85 -27.30
CA LYS A 405 36.27 34.44 -28.03
C LYS A 405 36.10 34.59 -29.55
N SER A 406 34.95 34.27 -30.14
CA SER A 406 34.72 34.48 -31.59
C SER A 406 34.62 35.96 -31.93
N LEU A 407 33.84 36.74 -31.18
CA LEU A 407 33.73 38.19 -31.35
C LEU A 407 35.09 38.90 -31.18
N VAL A 408 35.94 38.46 -30.25
CA VAL A 408 37.31 38.99 -30.10
C VAL A 408 38.23 38.61 -31.27
N LYS A 409 38.04 37.43 -31.90
CA LYS A 409 38.77 37.09 -33.15
C LYS A 409 38.32 37.98 -34.31
N GLU A 410 37.03 38.28 -34.42
CA GLU A 410 36.47 39.21 -35.42
C GLU A 410 36.95 40.66 -35.20
N VAL A 411 36.96 41.15 -33.95
CA VAL A 411 37.52 42.47 -33.64
C VAL A 411 39.01 42.54 -34.01
N LYS A 412 39.78 41.47 -33.78
CA LYS A 412 41.21 41.41 -34.17
C LYS A 412 41.41 41.40 -35.69
N SER A 413 40.56 40.73 -36.48
CA SER A 413 40.66 40.76 -37.94
C SER A 413 40.25 42.12 -38.52
N ILE A 414 39.27 42.80 -37.91
CA ILE A 414 38.88 44.18 -38.28
C ILE A 414 39.99 45.17 -37.91
N GLN A 415 40.59 45.06 -36.72
CA GLN A 415 41.72 45.89 -36.30
C GLN A 415 42.97 45.71 -37.18
N ALA A 416 43.21 44.50 -37.72
CA ALA A 416 44.30 44.26 -38.67
C ALA A 416 44.16 45.04 -40.00
N SER A 417 42.97 45.59 -40.29
CA SER A 417 42.69 46.43 -41.47
C SER A 417 42.55 47.94 -41.14
N LEU A 418 42.81 48.34 -39.90
CA LEU A 418 42.71 49.72 -39.41
C LEU A 418 44.05 50.23 -38.88
N ASP A 419 44.29 51.54 -38.99
CA ASP A 419 45.46 52.19 -38.41
C ASP A 419 45.46 52.06 -36.88
N ILE A 420 46.66 51.79 -36.32
CA ILE A 420 46.89 51.53 -34.89
C ILE A 420 46.34 52.65 -33.99
N SER A 421 46.34 53.90 -34.47
CA SER A 421 45.83 55.07 -33.73
C SER A 421 44.32 55.09 -33.51
N GLU A 422 43.55 54.29 -34.26
CA GLU A 422 42.08 54.25 -34.18
C GLU A 422 41.55 52.97 -33.49
N HIS A 423 42.45 52.15 -32.95
CA HIS A 423 42.07 50.90 -32.27
C HIS A 423 41.43 51.17 -30.91
N LEU A 424 40.11 50.99 -30.80
CA LEU A 424 39.45 50.82 -29.50
C LEU A 424 40.00 49.59 -28.74
N PRO A 425 40.13 49.65 -27.40
CA PRO A 425 40.68 48.55 -26.61
C PRO A 425 39.79 47.30 -26.69
N ILE A 426 40.42 46.14 -26.91
CA ILE A 426 39.72 44.86 -26.91
C ILE A 426 39.33 44.51 -25.45
N PRO A 427 38.06 44.15 -25.17
CA PRO A 427 37.67 43.62 -23.86
C PRO A 427 38.46 42.35 -23.51
N LEU A 428 38.87 42.22 -22.24
CA LEU A 428 39.53 41.01 -21.75
C LEU A 428 38.56 39.83 -21.82
N ILE A 429 39.02 38.69 -22.35
CA ILE A 429 38.23 37.45 -22.40
C ILE A 429 38.07 36.94 -20.95
N PRO A 430 36.84 36.76 -20.44
CA PRO A 430 36.63 36.23 -19.10
C PRO A 430 37.20 34.82 -18.96
N GLN A 431 37.85 34.55 -17.83
CA GLN A 431 38.35 33.22 -17.48
C GLN A 431 37.38 32.55 -16.49
N LEU A 432 37.25 31.23 -16.58
CA LEU A 432 36.51 30.43 -15.61
C LEU A 432 37.35 30.28 -14.33
N HIS A 433 36.73 30.43 -13.17
CA HIS A 433 37.42 30.21 -11.89
C HIS A 433 37.57 28.69 -11.64
N PRO A 434 38.62 28.20 -10.95
CA PRO A 434 38.73 26.78 -10.59
C PRO A 434 37.49 26.24 -9.84
N ASP A 435 36.86 27.07 -9.00
CA ASP A 435 35.64 26.72 -8.25
C ASP A 435 34.38 26.58 -9.12
N GLU A 436 34.44 27.02 -10.38
CA GLU A 436 33.38 26.84 -11.40
C GLU A 436 33.48 25.49 -12.10
N VAL A 437 34.62 24.81 -11.98
CA VAL A 437 34.89 23.52 -12.63
C VAL A 437 35.63 22.56 -11.67
N PRO A 438 35.07 22.26 -10.47
CA PRO A 438 35.68 21.35 -9.50
C PRO A 438 35.87 19.93 -10.06
N GLU A 439 35.10 19.56 -11.08
CA GLU A 439 35.26 18.32 -11.87
C GLU A 439 36.70 18.18 -12.40
N LYS A 440 37.33 19.28 -12.85
CA LYS A 440 38.71 19.31 -13.38
C LYS A 440 39.80 19.10 -12.33
N ILE A 441 39.48 19.21 -11.04
CA ILE A 441 40.41 18.86 -9.95
C ILE A 441 40.64 17.33 -9.93
N VAL A 442 39.69 16.55 -10.46
CA VAL A 442 39.71 15.08 -10.51
C VAL A 442 40.14 14.56 -11.90
N GLU A 443 40.19 15.42 -12.93
CA GLU A 443 40.65 15.08 -14.27
C GLU A 443 42.19 15.17 -14.36
N TYR A 444 42.86 14.02 -14.38
CA TYR A 444 44.31 13.94 -14.50
C TYR A 444 44.78 14.15 -15.94
N ASN A 445 45.10 15.39 -16.30
CA ASN A 445 45.79 15.71 -17.56
C ASN A 445 47.21 15.11 -17.58
N HIS A 446 47.75 14.88 -18.78
CA HIS A 446 49.10 14.31 -18.96
C HIS A 446 50.17 15.10 -18.19
N ASP A 447 50.07 16.44 -18.18
CA ASP A 447 50.99 17.35 -17.48
C ASP A 447 50.91 17.23 -15.95
N VAL A 448 49.72 16.92 -15.41
CA VAL A 448 49.50 16.69 -13.98
C VAL A 448 50.12 15.35 -13.58
N LEU A 449 49.99 14.33 -14.42
CA LEU A 449 50.65 13.04 -14.24
C LEU A 449 52.17 13.14 -14.38
N LEU A 450 52.68 14.00 -15.28
CA LEU A 450 54.12 14.28 -15.40
C LEU A 450 54.65 14.91 -14.11
N LYS A 451 54.02 16.00 -13.64
CA LYS A 451 54.39 16.68 -12.40
C LYS A 451 54.30 15.75 -11.19
N PHE A 452 53.28 14.90 -11.10
CA PHE A 452 53.18 13.90 -10.05
C PHE A 452 54.33 12.87 -10.14
N LYS A 453 54.69 12.43 -11.33
CA LYS A 453 55.83 11.51 -11.55
C LYS A 453 57.16 12.17 -11.15
N GLU A 454 57.39 13.41 -11.56
CA GLU A 454 58.56 14.21 -11.17
C GLU A 454 58.61 14.41 -9.64
N GLU A 455 57.47 14.71 -9.00
CA GLU A 455 57.37 14.80 -7.54
C GLU A 455 57.66 13.47 -6.84
N GLN A 456 57.23 12.33 -7.39
CA GLN A 456 57.52 11.00 -6.83
C GLN A 456 58.97 10.60 -7.04
N GLU A 457 59.58 10.97 -8.17
CA GLU A 457 61.01 10.77 -8.45
C GLU A 457 61.86 11.63 -7.51
N ALA A 458 61.53 12.92 -7.32
CA ALA A 458 62.19 13.78 -6.34
C ALA A 458 61.99 13.32 -4.88
N LYS A 459 60.80 12.82 -4.51
CA LYS A 459 60.56 12.21 -3.19
C LYS A 459 61.36 10.93 -3.02
N ALA A 460 61.49 10.09 -4.05
CA ALA A 460 62.32 8.89 -4.02
C ALA A 460 63.80 9.24 -3.81
N GLU A 461 64.34 10.21 -4.55
CA GLU A 461 65.71 10.72 -4.39
C GLU A 461 65.98 11.29 -2.98
N LEU A 462 64.99 11.95 -2.36
CA LEU A 462 65.07 12.43 -0.97
C LEU A 462 64.96 11.31 0.10
N THR A 463 64.58 10.09 -0.29
CA THR A 463 64.37 8.95 0.64
C THR A 463 65.42 7.85 0.59
N GLU A 464 66.50 7.98 -0.19
CA GLU A 464 67.66 7.08 -0.06
C GLU A 464 68.59 7.54 1.08
N PRO A 465 68.75 6.77 2.18
CA PRO A 465 69.79 7.02 3.16
C PRO A 465 71.13 6.47 2.64
N LEU A 466 72.20 7.23 2.83
CA LEU A 466 73.58 6.80 2.57
C LEU A 466 74.03 5.72 3.57
N GLU A 467 73.70 4.45 3.31
CA GLU A 467 74.44 3.30 3.86
C GLU A 467 74.90 2.37 2.73
N GLY A 468 76.20 2.16 2.64
CA GLY A 468 76.83 1.55 1.48
C GLY A 468 76.96 0.03 1.56
N CYS A 469 76.47 -0.67 0.53
CA CYS A 469 77.12 -1.89 0.05
C CYS A 469 76.76 -2.16 -1.43
N PRO A 470 77.72 -2.28 -2.36
CA PRO A 470 77.43 -2.39 -3.79
C PRO A 470 77.29 -3.86 -4.22
N SER A 471 76.09 -4.42 -4.14
CA SER A 471 75.70 -5.62 -4.89
C SER A 471 74.18 -5.62 -5.11
N SER A 472 73.70 -6.20 -6.22
CA SER A 472 72.28 -6.30 -6.63
C SER A 472 71.56 -5.07 -7.22
N ARG A 473 72.28 -4.02 -7.69
CA ARG A 473 71.73 -3.00 -8.62
C ARG A 473 72.36 -3.08 -10.02
N ALA A 474 72.07 -4.17 -10.74
CA ALA A 474 72.53 -4.40 -12.12
C ALA A 474 71.39 -4.63 -13.14
N PHE A 475 70.15 -4.24 -12.83
CA PHE A 475 69.02 -4.23 -13.78
C PHE A 475 68.10 -3.00 -13.58
N ARG A 476 68.64 -1.80 -13.77
CA ARG A 476 67.86 -0.65 -14.25
C ARG A 476 68.55 -0.07 -15.47
N HIS A 477 68.02 -0.42 -16.64
CA HIS A 477 68.43 0.18 -17.90
C HIS A 477 68.17 1.69 -17.83
N VAL A 478 69.24 2.48 -17.93
CA VAL A 478 69.12 3.92 -18.14
C VAL A 478 68.42 4.14 -19.48
N PHE A 479 67.13 4.44 -19.43
CA PHE A 479 66.42 5.06 -20.55
C PHE A 479 66.88 6.51 -20.60
N LEU A 480 67.98 6.76 -21.33
CA LEU A 480 68.29 8.09 -21.83
C LEU A 480 67.18 8.45 -22.80
N GLN A 481 66.12 9.08 -22.29
CA GLN A 481 65.27 9.93 -23.10
C GLN A 481 66.18 11.00 -23.69
N THR A 482 66.38 10.93 -25.00
CA THR A 482 66.68 12.14 -25.77
C THR A 482 65.59 13.16 -25.47
N PRO A 483 65.90 14.46 -25.43
CA PRO A 483 64.87 15.47 -25.24
C PRO A 483 63.76 15.28 -26.29
N PRO A 484 62.50 15.59 -25.96
CA PRO A 484 61.47 15.71 -26.98
C PRO A 484 61.96 16.67 -28.05
N VAL A 485 61.91 16.24 -29.31
CA VAL A 485 61.73 17.22 -30.38
C VAL A 485 60.33 17.75 -30.17
N GLU A 486 60.22 19.05 -29.91
CA GLU A 486 58.94 19.74 -29.87
C GLU A 486 58.25 19.56 -31.24
N GLU A 487 57.18 18.76 -31.29
CA GLU A 487 56.10 19.08 -32.22
C GLU A 487 55.53 20.41 -31.72
N GLY A 488 55.73 21.46 -32.52
CA GLY A 488 55.70 22.82 -32.01
C GLY A 488 54.35 23.24 -31.45
N ASP A 489 54.36 23.74 -30.21
CA ASP A 489 53.37 24.71 -29.78
C ASP A 489 53.37 25.90 -30.77
N PRO A 490 52.20 26.47 -31.13
CA PRO A 490 52.12 27.58 -32.06
C PRO A 490 52.77 28.82 -31.43
N MET A 491 54.00 29.11 -31.85
CA MET A 491 54.83 30.19 -31.29
C MET A 491 54.04 31.50 -31.20
N ALA A 492 53.95 32.03 -29.98
CA ALA A 492 53.41 33.36 -29.74
C ALA A 492 54.15 34.37 -30.64
N LYS A 493 53.40 35.13 -31.43
CA LYS A 493 53.95 36.21 -32.25
C LYS A 493 54.46 37.36 -31.36
N ALA A 494 55.66 37.19 -30.81
CA ALA A 494 56.52 38.31 -30.54
C ALA A 494 56.82 38.98 -31.89
N GLY A 495 56.36 40.21 -32.06
CA GLY A 495 56.55 40.99 -33.29
C GLY A 495 58.00 41.45 -33.43
N ALA A 496 58.91 40.52 -33.74
CA ALA A 496 60.17 40.89 -34.36
C ALA A 496 59.86 41.37 -35.79
N VAL A 497 60.22 42.62 -36.08
CA VAL A 497 60.09 43.23 -37.39
C VAL A 497 61.03 42.49 -38.35
N VAL A 498 60.51 41.48 -39.04
CA VAL A 498 61.04 41.07 -40.33
C VAL A 498 60.50 42.08 -41.32
N THR A 499 61.39 42.97 -41.78
CA THR A 499 61.19 43.66 -43.05
C THR A 499 61.14 42.59 -44.14
N GLU A 500 59.94 42.15 -44.48
CA GLU A 500 59.69 41.69 -45.84
C GLU A 500 59.96 42.89 -46.74
N GLU A 501 61.12 42.90 -47.38
CA GLU A 501 61.33 43.58 -48.65
C GLU A 501 60.44 42.90 -49.70
N ALA A 502 59.12 43.07 -49.54
CA ALA A 502 58.21 43.01 -50.65
C ALA A 502 58.74 44.03 -51.65
N PHE A 503 58.98 43.58 -52.88
CA PHE A 503 59.32 44.44 -54.00
C PHE A 503 58.43 45.68 -53.99
N GLU A 504 59.03 46.87 -53.87
CA GLU A 504 58.36 48.12 -54.21
C GLU A 504 58.13 48.13 -55.72
N MET A 505 57.09 47.40 -56.16
CA MET A 505 56.33 47.87 -57.31
C MET A 505 55.75 49.23 -56.92
N GLU A 506 56.11 50.28 -57.66
CA GLU A 506 55.50 51.59 -57.56
C GLU A 506 53.98 51.41 -57.56
N LYS A 507 53.34 51.67 -56.41
CA LYS A 507 51.88 51.81 -56.36
C LYS A 507 51.57 53.12 -57.07
N THR A 508 51.04 53.00 -58.28
CA THR A 508 50.37 54.10 -58.97
C THR A 508 49.46 54.84 -58.01
N GLU A 509 49.49 56.17 -58.02
CA GLU A 509 48.68 57.01 -57.14
C GLU A 509 47.21 56.56 -57.18
N PRO A 510 46.59 56.24 -56.04
CA PRO A 510 45.24 55.68 -56.01
C PRO A 510 44.23 56.68 -56.56
N THR A 511 43.34 56.19 -57.42
CA THR A 511 42.29 56.97 -58.06
C THR A 511 41.34 57.54 -57.00
N GLU A 512 40.74 58.71 -57.23
CA GLU A 512 39.80 59.32 -56.26
C GLU A 512 38.69 58.37 -55.78
N MET A 513 38.21 57.49 -56.66
CA MET A 513 37.22 56.45 -56.34
C MET A 513 37.76 55.37 -55.39
N GLU A 514 39.04 55.01 -55.49
CA GLU A 514 39.70 54.05 -54.58
C GLU A 514 39.90 54.68 -53.19
N LEU A 515 40.25 55.98 -53.14
CA LEU A 515 40.29 56.74 -51.89
C LEU A 515 38.91 56.89 -51.23
N GLU A 516 37.82 57.00 -52.01
CA GLU A 516 36.46 56.94 -51.45
C GLU A 516 36.09 55.55 -50.92
N ILE A 517 36.48 54.48 -51.63
CA ILE A 517 36.24 53.09 -51.19
C ILE A 517 36.95 52.84 -49.86
N LEU A 518 38.23 53.18 -49.75
CA LEU A 518 39.02 53.05 -48.51
C LEU A 518 38.40 53.86 -47.36
N LYS A 519 37.91 55.08 -47.62
CA LYS A 519 37.20 55.88 -46.60
C LYS A 519 35.88 55.22 -46.14
N ARG A 520 35.10 54.65 -47.07
CA ARG A 520 33.86 53.92 -46.75
C ARG A 520 34.14 52.64 -45.96
N GLU A 521 35.17 51.89 -46.34
CA GLU A 521 35.62 50.69 -45.62
C GLU A 521 36.13 51.02 -44.21
N LYS A 522 36.93 52.09 -44.07
CA LYS A 522 37.40 52.60 -42.78
C LYS A 522 36.24 52.96 -41.84
N ILE A 523 35.26 53.75 -42.31
CA ILE A 523 34.05 54.11 -41.53
C ILE A 523 33.25 52.85 -41.14
N LYS A 524 33.09 51.90 -42.07
CA LYS A 524 32.40 50.62 -41.83
C LYS A 524 33.11 49.79 -40.76
N ASN A 525 34.44 49.69 -40.83
CA ASN A 525 35.25 48.91 -39.89
C ASN A 525 35.22 49.52 -38.48
N LEU A 526 35.28 50.85 -38.34
CA LEU A 526 35.10 51.55 -37.06
C LEU A 526 33.71 51.29 -36.45
N TYR A 527 32.65 51.39 -37.26
CA TYR A 527 31.29 51.11 -36.80
C TYR A 527 31.11 49.63 -36.38
N LEU A 528 31.69 48.69 -37.14
CA LEU A 528 31.68 47.26 -36.80
C LEU A 528 32.45 46.98 -35.50
N GLN A 529 33.62 47.58 -35.32
CA GLN A 529 34.40 47.48 -34.08
C GLN A 529 33.59 47.98 -32.88
N GLU A 530 32.96 49.16 -32.98
CA GLU A 530 32.09 49.67 -31.92
C GLU A 530 30.90 48.76 -31.63
N THR A 531 30.22 48.23 -32.65
CA THR A 531 29.05 47.36 -32.46
C THR A 531 29.42 46.00 -31.87
N LEU A 532 30.56 45.42 -32.25
CA LEU A 532 31.07 44.18 -31.65
C LEU A 532 31.47 44.39 -30.18
N ILE A 533 32.17 45.49 -29.85
CA ILE A 533 32.52 45.82 -28.46
C ILE A 533 31.26 46.10 -27.61
N LYS A 534 30.28 46.82 -28.16
CA LYS A 534 28.97 47.03 -27.52
C LYS A 534 28.23 45.70 -27.30
N LYS A 535 28.29 44.77 -28.26
CA LYS A 535 27.71 43.42 -28.11
C LYS A 535 28.38 42.63 -26.98
N ILE A 536 29.72 42.60 -26.93
CA ILE A 536 30.49 41.93 -25.85
C ILE A 536 30.09 42.51 -24.48
N ASN A 537 30.04 43.84 -24.34
CA ASN A 537 29.65 44.48 -23.08
C ASN A 537 28.19 44.15 -22.69
N THR A 538 27.26 44.10 -23.64
CA THR A 538 25.86 43.71 -23.38
C THR A 538 25.74 42.25 -22.93
N LEU A 539 26.47 41.32 -23.55
CA LEU A 539 26.49 39.90 -23.12
C LEU A 539 26.95 39.76 -21.67
N VAL A 540 28.02 40.48 -21.30
CA VAL A 540 28.58 40.47 -19.94
C VAL A 540 27.60 41.08 -18.92
N ILE A 541 26.95 42.21 -19.26
CA ILE A 541 25.96 42.86 -18.39
C ILE A 541 24.72 41.98 -18.18
N ASN A 542 24.24 41.31 -19.24
CA ASN A 542 23.09 40.42 -19.17
C ASN A 542 23.39 39.21 -18.26
N PHE A 543 24.57 38.58 -18.41
CA PHE A 543 25.00 37.49 -17.53
C PHE A 543 25.09 37.91 -16.06
N ASP A 544 25.73 39.05 -15.78
CA ASP A 544 25.82 39.59 -14.41
C ASP A 544 24.44 39.95 -13.83
N ALA A 545 23.44 40.27 -14.67
CA ALA A 545 22.06 40.52 -14.25
C ALA A 545 21.30 39.23 -13.95
N GLU A 546 21.37 38.21 -14.80
CA GLU A 546 20.77 36.89 -14.57
C GLU A 546 21.33 36.23 -13.31
N LEU A 547 22.64 36.31 -13.09
CA LEU A 547 23.28 35.86 -11.85
C LEU A 547 22.72 36.62 -10.63
N ARG A 548 22.51 37.93 -10.71
CA ARG A 548 21.91 38.68 -9.57
C ARG A 548 20.47 38.26 -9.27
N LEU A 549 19.68 37.94 -10.30
CA LEU A 549 18.31 37.42 -10.14
C LEU A 549 18.34 36.06 -9.45
N LEU A 550 19.09 35.09 -9.99
CA LEU A 550 19.21 33.75 -9.42
C LEU A 550 19.79 33.78 -7.99
N ARG A 551 20.70 34.71 -7.70
CA ARG A 551 21.21 34.93 -6.33
C ARG A 551 20.11 35.38 -5.36
N HIS A 552 19.20 36.26 -5.80
CA HIS A 552 18.07 36.69 -4.97
C HIS A 552 17.08 35.55 -4.73
N GLU A 553 16.81 34.74 -5.76
CA GLU A 553 15.97 33.55 -5.67
C GLU A 553 16.58 32.48 -4.77
N LYS A 554 17.89 32.22 -4.88
CA LYS A 554 18.62 31.37 -3.94
C LYS A 554 18.52 31.89 -2.51
N LEU A 555 18.72 33.18 -2.25
CA LEU A 555 18.61 33.73 -0.89
C LEU A 555 17.21 33.57 -0.28
N LYS A 556 16.16 33.73 -1.11
CA LYS A 556 14.77 33.44 -0.71
C LYS A 556 14.57 31.93 -0.45
N MET A 557 15.18 31.08 -1.26
CA MET A 557 15.19 29.62 -1.10
C MET A 557 15.93 29.19 0.18
N ASP A 558 17.07 29.79 0.50
CA ASP A 558 17.88 29.50 1.70
C ASP A 558 17.06 29.70 2.98
N VAL A 559 16.28 30.78 3.06
CA VAL A 559 15.35 31.04 4.17
C VAL A 559 14.28 29.95 4.26
N GLN A 560 13.71 29.54 3.12
CA GLN A 560 12.72 28.45 3.07
C GLN A 560 13.36 27.11 3.49
N MET A 561 14.54 26.76 2.98
CA MET A 561 15.29 25.55 3.32
C MET A 561 15.63 25.50 4.80
N LYS A 562 16.05 26.61 5.42
CA LYS A 562 16.28 26.67 6.87
C LYS A 562 14.98 26.53 7.67
N SER A 563 13.88 27.17 7.25
CA SER A 563 12.57 26.98 7.90
C SER A 563 12.04 25.54 7.80
N ALA A 564 12.24 24.89 6.66
CA ALA A 564 11.88 23.50 6.44
C ALA A 564 12.78 22.56 7.27
N SER A 565 14.09 22.84 7.37
CA SER A 565 15.02 22.09 8.22
C SER A 565 14.66 22.21 9.71
N LEU A 566 14.25 23.39 10.18
CA LEU A 566 13.71 23.57 11.53
C LEU A 566 12.44 22.75 11.73
N ARG A 567 11.54 22.71 10.72
CA ARG A 567 10.35 21.86 10.79
C ARG A 567 10.67 20.36 10.74
N CYS A 568 11.71 19.90 10.03
CA CYS A 568 12.24 18.54 10.16
C CYS A 568 12.57 18.22 11.62
N ILE A 569 13.36 19.09 12.27
CA ILE A 569 13.79 18.90 13.66
C ILE A 569 12.57 18.80 14.59
N THR A 570 11.61 19.72 14.50
CA THR A 570 10.38 19.63 15.30
C THR A 570 9.58 18.37 14.99
N CYS A 571 9.47 17.94 13.72
CA CYS A 571 8.83 16.67 13.37
C CYS A 571 9.57 15.44 13.95
N CYS A 572 10.91 15.47 14.01
CA CYS A 572 11.70 14.43 14.68
C CYS A 572 11.45 14.41 16.19
N GLU A 573 11.38 15.57 16.83
CA GLU A 573 11.07 15.70 18.27
C GLU A 573 9.64 15.21 18.57
N GLU A 574 8.65 15.65 17.79
CA GLU A 574 7.27 15.16 17.84
C GLU A 574 7.26 13.61 17.73
N LEU A 575 8.00 13.05 16.78
CA LEU A 575 8.09 11.61 16.53
C LEU A 575 8.78 10.83 17.66
N LEU A 576 9.83 11.39 18.27
CA LEU A 576 10.50 10.80 19.43
C LEU A 576 9.63 10.79 20.70
N ILE A 577 8.70 11.74 20.83
CA ILE A 577 7.66 11.71 21.87
C ILE A 577 6.63 10.63 21.54
N LEU A 578 6.13 10.61 20.30
CA LEU A 578 5.10 9.66 19.87
C LEU A 578 5.55 8.20 20.01
N LYS A 579 6.76 7.84 19.58
CA LYS A 579 7.30 6.47 19.72
C LYS A 579 7.45 5.98 21.18
N LYS A 580 7.45 6.89 22.16
CA LYS A 580 7.44 6.52 23.59
C LYS A 580 6.03 6.32 24.14
N LEU A 581 5.02 6.84 23.45
CA LEU A 581 3.61 6.77 23.82
C LEU A 581 2.87 5.68 23.05
N GLU A 582 3.32 5.36 21.82
CA GLU A 582 2.82 4.32 20.91
C GLU A 582 2.51 3.01 21.64
N ILE A 583 3.47 2.45 22.40
CA ILE A 583 3.29 1.20 23.16
C ILE A 583 2.10 1.24 24.16
N HIS A 584 1.80 2.41 24.74
CA HIS A 584 0.64 2.58 25.63
C HIS A 584 -0.65 2.85 24.88
N GLU A 585 -0.57 3.47 23.69
CA GLU A 585 -1.70 3.68 22.79
C GLU A 585 -2.18 2.34 22.22
N ASP A 586 -1.25 1.54 21.67
CA ASP A 586 -1.51 0.21 21.13
C ASP A 586 -2.18 -0.69 22.18
N LEU A 587 -1.70 -0.67 23.43
CA LEU A 587 -2.28 -1.46 24.53
C LEU A 587 -3.72 -1.04 24.87
N LEU A 588 -4.04 0.26 24.83
CA LEU A 588 -5.39 0.77 25.08
C LEU A 588 -6.32 0.48 23.89
N GLU A 589 -5.81 0.58 22.66
CA GLU A 589 -6.56 0.23 21.45
C GLU A 589 -6.84 -1.28 21.38
N GLU A 590 -5.88 -2.14 21.77
CA GLU A 590 -6.08 -3.59 21.93
C GLU A 590 -7.15 -3.92 22.99
N GLN A 591 -7.14 -3.24 24.15
CA GLN A 591 -8.16 -3.41 25.19
C GLN A 591 -9.55 -3.00 24.70
N ILE A 592 -9.67 -1.88 23.98
CA ILE A 592 -10.93 -1.42 23.40
C ILE A 592 -11.41 -2.40 22.32
N CYS A 593 -10.52 -2.89 21.45
CA CYS A 593 -10.86 -3.91 20.45
C CYS A 593 -11.38 -5.21 21.10
N ALA A 594 -10.77 -5.65 22.21
CA ALA A 594 -11.24 -6.80 22.96
C ALA A 594 -12.65 -6.57 23.52
N ILE A 595 -12.89 -5.44 24.19
CA ILE A 595 -14.21 -5.11 24.77
C ILE A 595 -15.29 -4.96 23.68
N ILE A 596 -14.96 -4.37 22.52
CA ILE A 596 -15.87 -4.28 21.37
C ILE A 596 -16.21 -5.69 20.86
N SER A 597 -15.22 -6.59 20.74
CA SER A 597 -15.49 -7.97 20.32
C SER A 597 -16.39 -8.71 21.32
N GLU A 598 -16.19 -8.51 22.64
CA GLU A 598 -17.10 -9.04 23.67
C GLU A 598 -18.51 -8.43 23.58
N GLN A 599 -18.63 -7.14 23.24
CA GLN A 599 -19.90 -6.47 23.04
C GLN A 599 -20.67 -7.06 21.85
N GLU A 600 -20.01 -7.28 20.71
CA GLU A 600 -20.59 -7.92 19.52
C GLU A 600 -21.03 -9.36 19.81
N ASP A 601 -20.22 -10.11 20.58
CA ASP A 601 -20.50 -11.47 21.02
C ASP A 601 -21.71 -11.54 21.97
N VAL A 602 -21.86 -10.58 22.90
CA VAL A 602 -23.02 -10.51 23.79
C VAL A 602 -24.27 -10.02 23.04
N GLN A 603 -24.13 -9.05 22.13
CA GLN A 603 -25.26 -8.56 21.32
C GLN A 603 -25.78 -9.61 20.33
N SER A 604 -24.91 -10.42 19.72
CA SER A 604 -25.32 -11.51 18.84
C SER A 604 -26.08 -12.60 19.60
N LYS A 605 -25.61 -12.99 20.79
CA LYS A 605 -26.33 -13.89 21.72
C LYS A 605 -27.67 -13.29 22.14
N LEU A 606 -27.73 -12.01 22.51
CA LEU A 606 -29.01 -11.36 22.83
C LEU A 606 -30.01 -11.40 21.67
N LYS A 607 -29.55 -11.24 20.42
CA LYS A 607 -30.38 -11.36 19.22
C LYS A 607 -30.89 -12.79 19.00
N SER A 608 -30.07 -13.82 19.23
CA SER A 608 -30.53 -15.22 19.11
C SER A 608 -31.55 -15.58 20.19
N TYR A 609 -31.30 -15.22 21.45
CA TYR A 609 -32.27 -15.43 22.53
C TYR A 609 -33.59 -14.68 22.31
N LEU A 610 -33.58 -13.49 21.70
CA LEU A 610 -34.82 -12.79 21.33
C LEU A 610 -35.61 -13.52 20.25
N ALA A 611 -34.94 -14.11 19.26
CA ALA A 611 -35.58 -14.92 18.23
C ALA A 611 -36.21 -16.19 18.84
N GLU A 612 -35.43 -16.95 19.64
CA GLU A 612 -35.92 -18.15 20.33
C GLU A 612 -37.11 -17.84 21.26
N ILE A 613 -37.07 -16.72 21.99
CA ILE A 613 -38.19 -16.27 22.84
C ILE A 613 -39.43 -15.94 21.99
N GLU A 614 -39.30 -15.42 20.77
CA GLU A 614 -40.44 -15.15 19.89
C GLU A 614 -40.99 -16.43 19.26
N ASP A 615 -40.12 -17.35 18.85
CA ASP A 615 -40.50 -18.68 18.35
C ASP A 615 -41.29 -19.44 19.42
N ARG A 616 -40.78 -19.51 20.67
CA ARG A 616 -41.50 -20.16 21.78
C ARG A 616 -42.82 -19.47 22.14
N LYS A 617 -42.93 -18.13 22.04
CA LYS A 617 -44.23 -17.45 22.17
C LYS A 617 -45.20 -17.89 21.08
N SER A 618 -44.74 -18.03 19.84
CA SER A 618 -45.59 -18.47 18.73
C SER A 618 -46.10 -19.90 18.96
N GLU A 619 -45.24 -20.80 19.47
CA GLU A 619 -45.61 -22.17 19.84
C GLU A 619 -46.61 -22.20 21.01
N ILE A 620 -46.41 -21.36 22.04
CA ILE A 620 -47.37 -21.19 23.14
C ILE A 620 -48.74 -20.71 22.61
N VAL A 621 -48.78 -19.79 21.65
CA VAL A 621 -50.04 -19.35 21.01
C VAL A 621 -50.69 -20.49 20.24
N MET A 622 -49.92 -21.25 19.44
CA MET A 622 -50.41 -22.42 18.70
C MET A 622 -50.95 -23.52 19.63
N LEU A 623 -50.32 -23.75 20.78
CA LEU A 623 -50.81 -24.70 21.78
C LEU A 623 -52.09 -24.20 22.47
N GLN A 624 -52.19 -22.91 22.81
CA GLN A 624 -53.43 -22.30 23.32
C GLN A 624 -54.57 -22.32 22.31
N GLU A 625 -54.28 -22.26 21.01
CA GLU A 625 -55.29 -22.42 19.96
C GLU A 625 -55.75 -23.88 19.84
N ARG A 626 -54.83 -24.86 19.94
CA ARG A 626 -55.18 -26.29 20.00
C ARG A 626 -56.02 -26.62 21.24
N GLU A 627 -55.67 -26.07 22.40
CA GLU A 627 -56.44 -26.17 23.64
C GLU A 627 -57.88 -25.66 23.43
N LYS A 628 -58.05 -24.45 22.88
CA LYS A 628 -59.38 -23.88 22.55
C LYS A 628 -60.15 -24.74 21.53
N VAL A 629 -59.47 -25.33 20.55
CA VAL A 629 -60.09 -26.23 19.57
C VAL A 629 -60.53 -27.55 20.22
N LEU A 630 -59.77 -28.09 21.18
CA LEU A 630 -60.15 -29.28 21.96
C LEU A 630 -61.33 -28.99 22.90
N HIS A 631 -61.37 -27.82 23.53
CA HIS A 631 -62.55 -27.36 24.28
C HIS A 631 -63.77 -27.20 23.38
N ALA A 632 -63.63 -26.59 22.21
CA ALA A 632 -64.72 -26.41 21.25
C ALA A 632 -65.21 -27.73 20.63
N SER A 633 -64.32 -28.71 20.40
CA SER A 633 -64.72 -30.04 19.93
C SER A 633 -65.44 -30.83 21.02
N PHE A 634 -64.98 -30.75 22.27
CA PHE A 634 -65.67 -31.32 23.42
C PHE A 634 -67.09 -30.72 23.60
N GLU A 635 -67.22 -29.39 23.58
CA GLU A 635 -68.52 -28.71 23.63
C GLU A 635 -69.44 -29.11 22.45
N ALA A 636 -68.89 -29.30 21.25
CA ALA A 636 -69.64 -29.77 20.09
C ALA A 636 -70.09 -31.24 20.22
N SER A 637 -69.29 -32.10 20.86
CA SER A 637 -69.63 -33.51 21.12
C SER A 637 -70.68 -33.71 22.22
N LEU A 638 -70.79 -32.79 23.19
CA LEU A 638 -71.77 -32.88 24.27
C LEU A 638 -73.22 -32.69 23.79
N GLY A 639 -73.45 -31.80 22.82
CA GLY A 639 -74.79 -31.48 22.31
C GLY A 639 -75.68 -30.71 23.30
N GLU A 640 -76.79 -30.14 22.81
CA GLU A 640 -77.57 -29.16 23.59
C GLU A 640 -78.55 -29.76 24.63
N ASN A 641 -78.73 -31.09 24.69
CA ASN A 641 -79.58 -31.75 25.69
C ASN A 641 -79.04 -33.16 26.01
N ASN A 642 -78.14 -33.27 26.97
CA ASN A 642 -77.64 -34.55 27.49
C ASN A 642 -77.70 -34.56 29.02
N GLU A 643 -78.41 -35.53 29.61
CA GLU A 643 -78.56 -35.64 31.08
C GLU A 643 -77.22 -35.92 31.78
N PHE A 644 -76.23 -36.43 31.05
CA PHE A 644 -74.87 -36.69 31.51
C PHE A 644 -73.87 -35.57 31.19
N ALA A 645 -74.31 -34.39 30.71
CA ALA A 645 -73.41 -33.31 30.31
C ALA A 645 -72.54 -32.80 31.47
N ASP A 646 -73.10 -32.66 32.67
CA ASP A 646 -72.34 -32.27 33.87
C ASP A 646 -71.33 -33.35 34.27
N PHE A 647 -71.71 -34.64 34.17
CA PHE A 647 -70.83 -35.77 34.47
C PHE A 647 -69.65 -35.88 33.48
N LEU A 648 -69.92 -35.79 32.17
CA LEU A 648 -68.88 -35.79 31.14
C LEU A 648 -68.00 -34.54 31.20
N THR A 649 -68.56 -33.37 31.57
CA THR A 649 -67.80 -32.14 31.79
C THR A 649 -66.90 -32.26 33.03
N ASN A 650 -67.36 -32.94 34.08
CA ASN A 650 -66.53 -33.24 35.25
C ASN A 650 -65.42 -34.25 34.92
N ILE A 651 -65.72 -35.34 34.19
CA ILE A 651 -64.69 -36.30 33.71
C ILE A 651 -63.67 -35.61 32.80
N PHE A 652 -64.10 -34.73 31.90
CA PHE A 652 -63.17 -33.97 31.10
C PHE A 652 -62.29 -33.09 32.02
N LYS A 653 -62.90 -32.31 32.93
CA LYS A 653 -62.17 -31.37 33.81
C LYS A 653 -61.28 -32.03 34.87
N THR A 654 -61.57 -33.25 35.35
CA THR A 654 -60.75 -33.90 36.37
C THR A 654 -59.36 -34.24 35.83
N GLU A 655 -58.35 -33.77 36.54
CA GLU A 655 -56.96 -34.16 36.32
C GLU A 655 -56.74 -35.59 36.84
N VAL A 656 -56.07 -36.44 36.06
CA VAL A 656 -55.55 -37.72 36.57
C VAL A 656 -54.08 -37.53 36.87
N GLU A 657 -53.66 -37.85 38.10
CA GLU A 657 -52.24 -38.05 38.40
C GLU A 657 -51.70 -39.26 37.63
N CYS A 658 -51.22 -39.04 36.41
CA CYS A 658 -50.41 -40.02 35.70
C CYS A 658 -49.06 -40.18 36.40
N VAL A 659 -49.00 -41.10 37.38
CA VAL A 659 -47.75 -41.58 37.96
C VAL A 659 -46.99 -42.41 36.92
N GLU A 660 -46.23 -41.72 36.07
CA GLU A 660 -45.22 -42.34 35.24
C GLU A 660 -44.07 -42.84 36.12
N LYS A 661 -43.89 -44.16 36.14
CA LYS A 661 -42.82 -44.82 36.91
C LYS A 661 -41.50 -44.70 36.17
N GLU A 662 -40.84 -43.55 36.28
CA GLU A 662 -39.42 -43.48 35.99
C GLU A 662 -38.64 -44.37 36.96
N LYS A 663 -37.81 -45.25 36.40
CA LYS A 663 -36.98 -46.16 37.18
C LYS A 663 -35.77 -45.38 37.70
N VAL A 664 -35.77 -45.10 38.99
CA VAL A 664 -34.57 -44.62 39.70
C VAL A 664 -33.45 -45.67 39.56
N ALA A 665 -32.51 -45.41 38.67
CA ALA A 665 -31.15 -45.94 38.79
C ALA A 665 -30.43 -45.08 39.83
N ARG A 666 -30.11 -45.68 40.98
CA ARG A 666 -29.25 -45.04 41.99
C ARG A 666 -27.82 -45.08 41.50
N GLU A 667 -27.13 -43.95 41.51
CA GLU A 667 -25.78 -43.87 42.05
C GLU A 667 -25.74 -42.68 43.03
N ALA A 668 -24.95 -42.83 44.09
CA ALA A 668 -24.78 -41.86 45.15
C ALA A 668 -23.37 -41.27 45.09
N ASP A 669 -23.14 -40.23 45.90
CA ASP A 669 -21.88 -39.65 46.41
C ASP A 669 -22.09 -38.11 46.40
N GLU A 670 -22.56 -37.49 47.48
CA GLU A 670 -21.86 -37.14 48.75
C GLU A 670 -20.88 -35.94 48.63
N GLU A 671 -20.87 -35.13 49.70
CA GLU A 671 -19.95 -34.01 50.02
C GLU A 671 -20.10 -32.66 49.26
N ASN A 672 -20.01 -31.47 49.88
CA ASN A 672 -20.23 -31.02 51.27
C ASN A 672 -20.22 -29.46 51.37
N GLN A 673 -20.72 -28.89 52.48
CA GLN A 673 -20.61 -27.46 52.95
C GLN A 673 -21.44 -26.40 52.18
N ASN A 674 -22.36 -25.60 52.75
CA ASN A 674 -22.39 -24.72 53.97
C ASN A 674 -21.51 -23.44 53.78
N GLU A 675 -21.90 -22.20 54.17
CA GLU A 675 -23.01 -21.72 55.02
C GLU A 675 -23.27 -20.18 54.92
N GLU A 676 -24.33 -19.70 55.62
CA GLU A 676 -24.74 -18.30 55.96
C GLU A 676 -25.05 -17.33 54.79
N GLU A 677 -25.87 -16.25 54.85
CA GLU A 677 -26.93 -15.66 55.73
C GLU A 677 -27.63 -14.55 54.87
N GLY A 678 -28.83 -13.98 55.12
CA GLY A 678 -29.88 -14.15 56.13
C GLY A 678 -31.04 -13.14 55.92
N ASP A 679 -32.26 -13.47 56.35
CA ASP A 679 -33.48 -12.63 56.59
C ASP A 679 -34.02 -11.66 55.48
N GLU A 680 -35.32 -11.30 55.40
CA GLU A 680 -36.48 -11.44 56.31
C GLU A 680 -37.74 -12.02 55.61
N LYS A 681 -38.70 -12.49 56.42
CA LYS A 681 -40.09 -12.80 56.01
C LYS A 681 -40.91 -11.54 55.69
N PRO A 682 -42.14 -11.69 55.15
CA PRO A 682 -43.27 -11.58 56.10
C PRO A 682 -44.36 -12.67 55.93
N ASP A 683 -44.93 -13.09 57.07
CA ASP A 683 -46.13 -13.94 57.10
C ASP A 683 -47.38 -13.12 56.70
N LEU A 684 -48.17 -13.59 55.74
CA LEU A 684 -49.57 -13.20 55.59
C LEU A 684 -50.47 -14.43 55.41
N LYS A 685 -51.03 -14.89 56.53
CA LYS A 685 -52.12 -15.86 56.55
C LYS A 685 -53.35 -15.22 55.91
N THR A 686 -53.96 -15.92 54.95
CA THR A 686 -55.34 -15.66 54.55
C THR A 686 -56.08 -16.99 54.63
N ASP A 687 -57.19 -17.03 55.38
CA ASP A 687 -57.94 -18.25 55.64
C ASP A 687 -58.73 -18.71 54.39
N GLU A 688 -58.40 -19.87 53.83
CA GLU A 688 -59.36 -20.63 53.02
C GLU A 688 -60.08 -21.66 53.90
N LYS A 689 -61.23 -21.24 54.42
CA LYS A 689 -62.22 -22.15 55.00
C LYS A 689 -63.16 -22.64 53.92
N ASN A 690 -63.40 -23.95 53.91
CA ASN A 690 -64.49 -24.65 53.23
C ASN A 690 -64.58 -24.47 51.71
N CYS A 691 -64.24 -25.54 50.99
CA CYS A 691 -65.31 -26.49 50.67
C CYS A 691 -64.79 -27.93 50.65
N GLY A 692 -65.23 -28.74 51.62
CA GLY A 692 -65.11 -30.18 51.50
C GLY A 692 -66.27 -30.68 50.63
N SER A 693 -65.99 -31.04 49.39
CA SER A 693 -66.78 -32.03 48.66
C SER A 693 -66.08 -33.37 48.81
N GLU A 694 -66.80 -34.38 49.30
CA GLU A 694 -66.31 -35.75 49.23
C GLU A 694 -66.20 -36.14 47.76
N ASP A 695 -64.98 -36.40 47.28
CA ASP A 695 -64.79 -37.15 46.04
C ASP A 695 -65.32 -38.56 46.28
N ALA A 696 -66.59 -38.75 45.94
CA ALA A 696 -67.10 -40.06 45.63
C ALA A 696 -66.23 -40.60 44.47
N ALA A 697 -65.38 -41.57 44.79
CA ALA A 697 -64.55 -42.26 43.81
C ALA A 697 -65.44 -43.01 42.83
N PHE A 698 -65.89 -42.32 41.79
CA PHE A 698 -66.48 -42.93 40.61
C PHE A 698 -65.34 -43.65 39.89
N ASP A 699 -65.48 -44.97 39.81
CA ASP A 699 -64.58 -45.82 39.04
C ASP A 699 -64.75 -45.47 37.56
N ASP A 700 -63.74 -44.78 36.98
CA ASP A 700 -63.66 -44.28 35.59
C ASP A 700 -63.76 -45.39 34.51
N SER A 701 -64.07 -46.63 34.91
CA SER A 701 -64.12 -47.85 34.10
C SER A 701 -65.52 -48.26 33.60
N LEU A 702 -66.61 -47.65 34.11
CA LEU A 702 -67.98 -48.12 33.84
C LEU A 702 -68.87 -47.03 33.20
N CYS A 703 -69.29 -47.30 31.97
CA CYS A 703 -70.28 -46.49 31.25
C CYS A 703 -71.65 -46.56 31.95
N PRO A 704 -72.29 -45.42 32.30
CA PRO A 704 -73.64 -45.43 32.90
C PRO A 704 -74.70 -46.03 31.96
N GLU A 705 -75.62 -46.83 32.49
CA GLU A 705 -76.72 -47.43 31.72
C GLU A 705 -77.60 -46.34 31.07
N GLY A 706 -77.38 -46.11 29.77
CA GLY A 706 -78.08 -45.08 28.97
C GLY A 706 -77.15 -44.12 28.23
N CYS A 707 -75.86 -44.07 28.54
CA CYS A 707 -74.87 -43.30 27.77
C CYS A 707 -74.34 -44.13 26.58
N SER A 708 -74.05 -43.49 25.44
CA SER A 708 -73.40 -44.18 24.31
C SER A 708 -71.91 -44.35 24.58
N GLU A 709 -71.45 -45.60 24.47
CA GLU A 709 -70.06 -46.01 24.72
C GLU A 709 -69.05 -45.19 23.90
N ASP A 710 -69.42 -44.84 22.65
CA ASP A 710 -68.65 -43.97 21.77
C ASP A 710 -68.43 -42.55 22.33
N LEU A 711 -69.44 -41.92 22.96
CA LEU A 711 -69.29 -40.57 23.53
C LEU A 711 -68.40 -40.56 24.78
N PHE A 712 -68.52 -41.61 25.59
CA PHE A 712 -67.67 -41.80 26.78
C PHE A 712 -66.21 -42.01 26.38
N LEU A 713 -65.93 -42.92 25.43
CA LEU A 713 -64.59 -43.17 24.92
C LEU A 713 -63.98 -41.93 24.23
N ASN A 714 -64.76 -41.20 23.43
CA ASN A 714 -64.31 -39.94 22.83
C ASN A 714 -64.01 -38.86 23.89
N THR A 715 -64.78 -38.78 24.97
CA THR A 715 -64.52 -37.86 26.09
C THR A 715 -63.20 -38.18 26.79
N ILE A 716 -62.90 -39.47 27.01
CA ILE A 716 -61.62 -39.92 27.59
C ILE A 716 -60.45 -39.63 26.64
N GLN A 717 -60.61 -39.83 25.34
CA GLN A 717 -59.58 -39.49 24.35
C GLN A 717 -59.31 -37.97 24.29
N LEU A 718 -60.36 -37.14 24.30
CA LEU A 718 -60.23 -35.68 24.34
C LEU A 718 -59.59 -35.21 25.66
N ARG A 719 -59.90 -35.84 26.80
CA ARG A 719 -59.24 -35.60 28.10
C ARG A 719 -57.74 -35.89 28.03
N GLN A 720 -57.34 -37.04 27.46
CA GLN A 720 -55.92 -37.39 27.26
C GLN A 720 -55.21 -36.42 26.31
N GLN A 721 -55.88 -35.98 25.25
CA GLN A 721 -55.35 -34.97 24.31
C GLN A 721 -55.25 -33.57 24.94
N ARG A 722 -56.19 -33.19 25.82
CA ARG A 722 -56.07 -31.93 26.57
C ARG A 722 -54.90 -31.98 27.53
N ILE A 723 -54.79 -33.03 28.35
CA ILE A 723 -53.70 -33.18 29.33
C ILE A 723 -52.32 -33.19 28.65
N SER A 724 -52.17 -33.79 27.46
CA SER A 724 -50.90 -33.74 26.72
C SER A 724 -50.59 -32.36 26.14
N VAL A 725 -51.60 -31.61 25.67
CA VAL A 725 -51.44 -30.21 25.24
C VAL A 725 -51.16 -29.28 26.44
N GLU A 726 -51.81 -29.49 27.57
CA GLU A 726 -51.59 -28.74 28.83
C GLU A 726 -50.18 -28.96 29.38
N LYS A 727 -49.69 -30.21 29.39
CA LYS A 727 -48.30 -30.53 29.74
C LYS A 727 -47.30 -29.86 28.81
N ALA A 728 -47.45 -30.02 27.50
CA ALA A 728 -46.58 -29.37 26.51
C ALA A 728 -46.60 -27.83 26.63
N LEU A 729 -47.77 -27.24 26.93
CA LEU A 729 -47.93 -25.80 27.13
C LEU A 729 -47.31 -25.32 28.45
N ALA A 730 -47.30 -26.14 29.50
CA ALA A 730 -46.58 -25.86 30.75
C ALA A 730 -45.06 -25.98 30.57
N GLU A 731 -44.59 -27.00 29.83
CA GLU A 731 -43.19 -27.19 29.45
C GLU A 731 -42.66 -26.02 28.61
N GLU A 732 -43.36 -25.63 27.54
CA GLU A 732 -42.94 -24.49 26.70
C GLU A 732 -43.01 -23.14 27.46
N LYS A 733 -43.99 -22.95 28.35
CA LYS A 733 -43.98 -21.79 29.26
C LYS A 733 -42.78 -21.78 30.20
N LYS A 734 -42.33 -22.95 30.67
CA LYS A 734 -41.14 -23.09 31.53
C LYS A 734 -39.87 -22.77 30.75
N VAL A 735 -39.70 -23.36 29.57
CA VAL A 735 -38.56 -23.10 28.66
C VAL A 735 -38.51 -21.60 28.29
N ALA A 736 -39.63 -21.00 27.89
CA ALA A 736 -39.69 -19.56 27.60
C ALA A 736 -39.37 -18.68 28.83
N ALA A 737 -39.68 -19.12 30.05
CA ALA A 737 -39.31 -18.43 31.28
C ALA A 737 -37.82 -18.58 31.62
N GLU A 738 -37.21 -19.71 31.31
CA GLU A 738 -35.77 -19.97 31.47
C GLU A 738 -34.96 -19.15 30.46
N LEU A 739 -35.30 -19.19 29.16
CA LEU A 739 -34.71 -18.34 28.12
C LEU A 739 -34.83 -16.85 28.47
N LYS A 740 -35.96 -16.41 29.04
CA LYS A 740 -36.14 -15.02 29.49
C LYS A 740 -35.24 -14.64 30.68
N LYS A 741 -34.88 -15.58 31.57
CA LYS A 741 -33.90 -15.34 32.64
C LYS A 741 -32.50 -15.21 32.05
N GLU A 742 -32.12 -16.08 31.12
CA GLU A 742 -30.82 -16.01 30.43
C GLU A 742 -30.66 -14.71 29.63
N TYR A 743 -31.70 -14.33 28.87
CA TYR A 743 -31.76 -13.04 28.18
C TYR A 743 -31.58 -11.85 29.14
N ASN A 744 -32.28 -11.84 30.29
CA ASN A 744 -32.13 -10.76 31.28
C ASN A 744 -30.72 -10.72 31.88
N ALA A 745 -30.10 -11.88 32.15
CA ALA A 745 -28.73 -11.95 32.66
C ALA A 745 -27.72 -11.44 31.62
N LEU A 746 -27.88 -11.79 30.35
CA LEU A 746 -27.06 -11.26 29.25
C LEU A 746 -27.31 -9.75 29.02
N ALA A 747 -28.53 -9.26 29.22
CA ALA A 747 -28.85 -7.84 29.09
C ALA A 747 -28.25 -6.98 30.22
N ILE A 748 -27.99 -7.58 31.40
CA ILE A 748 -27.19 -6.95 32.46
C ILE A 748 -25.71 -6.92 32.05
N LYS A 749 -25.15 -8.06 31.61
CA LYS A 749 -23.76 -8.13 31.11
C LYS A 749 -23.49 -7.18 29.94
N ALA A 750 -24.45 -7.02 29.03
CA ALA A 750 -24.33 -6.08 27.91
C ALA A 750 -24.18 -4.62 28.39
N LYS A 751 -24.87 -4.24 29.46
CA LYS A 751 -24.73 -2.90 30.08
C LYS A 751 -23.41 -2.78 30.85
N GLU A 752 -22.96 -3.84 31.51
CA GLU A 752 -21.65 -3.86 32.17
C GLU A 752 -20.52 -3.65 31.14
N VAL A 753 -20.57 -4.37 30.01
CA VAL A 753 -19.65 -4.23 28.87
C VAL A 753 -19.78 -2.86 28.20
N GLU A 754 -20.99 -2.32 28.06
CA GLU A 754 -21.20 -0.94 27.57
C GLU A 754 -20.54 0.07 28.52
N THR A 755 -20.71 -0.06 29.85
CA THR A 755 -20.04 0.82 30.82
C THR A 755 -18.52 0.65 30.88
N SER A 756 -17.99 -0.56 30.66
CA SER A 756 -16.54 -0.78 30.65
C SER A 756 -15.90 -0.21 29.38
N LEU A 757 -16.56 -0.33 28.23
CA LEU A 757 -16.21 0.35 26.98
C LEU A 757 -16.22 1.87 27.18
N ASP A 758 -17.25 2.38 27.84
CA ASP A 758 -17.39 3.80 28.18
C ASP A 758 -16.29 4.31 29.12
N THR A 759 -15.71 3.46 29.99
CA THR A 759 -14.54 3.82 30.80
C THR A 759 -13.25 3.74 30.00
N ALA A 760 -13.04 2.68 29.21
CA ALA A 760 -11.85 2.51 28.38
C ALA A 760 -11.72 3.63 27.32
N ASN A 761 -12.84 4.04 26.71
CA ASN A 761 -12.86 5.18 25.80
C ASN A 761 -12.47 6.50 26.49
N LYS A 762 -12.91 6.73 27.74
CA LYS A 762 -12.53 7.93 28.52
C LYS A 762 -11.05 7.91 28.92
N GLU A 763 -10.50 6.73 29.21
CA GLU A 763 -9.07 6.56 29.46
C GLU A 763 -8.23 6.80 28.20
N LEU A 764 -8.66 6.29 27.04
CA LEU A 764 -8.04 6.59 25.74
C LEU A 764 -8.14 8.09 25.42
N GLU A 765 -9.28 8.75 25.62
CA GLU A 765 -9.41 10.19 25.44
C GLU A 765 -8.44 10.97 26.35
N ALA A 766 -8.36 10.62 27.63
CA ALA A 766 -7.42 11.23 28.58
C ALA A 766 -5.95 11.03 28.16
N PHE A 767 -5.61 9.85 27.63
CA PHE A 767 -4.28 9.57 27.08
C PHE A 767 -3.99 10.40 25.81
N GLN A 768 -4.97 10.54 24.90
CA GLN A 768 -4.86 11.41 23.72
C GLN A 768 -4.67 12.88 24.11
N TRP A 769 -5.28 13.33 25.22
CA TRP A 769 -5.05 14.64 25.82
C TRP A 769 -3.64 14.81 26.38
N GLU A 770 -3.12 13.83 27.12
CA GLU A 770 -1.74 13.86 27.63
C GLU A 770 -0.73 13.91 26.48
N LYS A 771 -0.95 13.06 25.46
CA LYS A 771 -0.19 13.04 24.21
C LYS A 771 -0.21 14.41 23.51
N LEU A 772 -1.37 15.07 23.43
CA LEU A 772 -1.49 16.42 22.89
C LEU A 772 -0.73 17.46 23.75
N HIS A 773 -0.78 17.35 25.08
CA HIS A 773 -0.05 18.24 25.99
C HIS A 773 1.45 18.14 25.78
N ARG A 774 2.01 16.92 25.82
CA ARG A 774 3.44 16.66 25.57
C ARG A 774 3.90 17.14 24.19
N LEU A 775 3.03 17.10 23.17
CA LEU A 775 3.33 17.67 21.85
C LEU A 775 3.25 19.21 21.81
N ASN A 776 2.37 19.82 22.60
CA ASN A 776 2.24 21.28 22.69
C ASN A 776 3.39 21.94 23.49
N GLU A 777 4.13 21.17 24.30
CA GLU A 777 5.35 21.62 24.98
C GLU A 777 6.53 21.88 24.03
N LEU A 778 6.46 21.38 22.78
CA LEU A 778 7.51 21.58 21.78
C LEU A 778 7.44 22.98 21.16
N TYR A 779 8.60 23.66 21.13
CA TYR A 779 8.72 24.99 20.56
C TYR A 779 8.76 24.97 19.02
N VAL A 780 7.75 25.55 18.39
CA VAL A 780 7.69 25.72 16.93
C VAL A 780 8.27 27.09 16.53
N VAL A 781 9.35 27.10 15.77
CA VAL A 781 9.96 28.34 15.25
C VAL A 781 9.19 28.85 14.02
N VAL A 782 8.62 30.06 14.11
CA VAL A 782 7.90 30.71 13.01
C VAL A 782 8.65 31.96 12.55
N PRO A 783 9.22 32.00 11.32
CA PRO A 783 9.89 33.18 10.80
C PRO A 783 8.87 34.24 10.35
N LEU A 784 8.75 35.32 11.13
CA LEU A 784 7.89 36.46 10.81
C LEU A 784 8.68 37.60 10.17
N ARG A 785 8.09 38.25 9.16
CA ARG A 785 8.56 39.53 8.62
C ARG A 785 7.97 40.67 9.44
N LEU A 786 8.71 41.77 9.61
CA LEU A 786 8.29 42.90 10.45
C LEU A 786 6.90 43.46 10.10
N HIS A 787 6.53 43.51 8.82
CA HIS A 787 5.20 43.97 8.37
C HIS A 787 4.04 43.00 8.65
N GLN A 788 4.32 41.77 9.09
CA GLN A 788 3.29 40.79 9.45
C GLN A 788 2.85 40.94 10.92
N VAL A 789 3.61 41.67 11.73
CA VAL A 789 3.28 41.95 13.14
C VAL A 789 2.24 43.08 13.20
N GLN A 790 0.98 42.72 13.37
CA GLN A 790 -0.13 43.67 13.52
C GLN A 790 -0.46 43.99 14.99
N CYS A 791 0.12 43.22 15.94
CA CYS A 791 -0.03 43.44 17.38
C CYS A 791 0.93 44.52 17.86
N LEU A 792 0.61 45.78 17.57
CA LEU A 792 1.30 46.95 18.12
C LEU A 792 0.65 47.35 19.44
N VAL A 793 1.45 47.55 20.48
CA VAL A 793 1.00 48.10 21.76
C VAL A 793 1.49 49.54 21.82
N ASP A 794 0.57 50.49 21.98
CA ASP A 794 0.82 51.94 21.97
C ASP A 794 1.61 52.47 20.75
N GLY A 795 1.54 51.76 19.63
CA GLY A 795 2.23 52.11 18.38
C GLY A 795 3.68 51.63 18.28
N GLU A 796 4.23 51.04 19.35
CA GLU A 796 5.55 50.42 19.35
C GLU A 796 5.46 48.88 19.21
N MET A 797 6.57 48.26 18.85
CA MET A 797 6.70 46.81 18.78
C MET A 797 6.88 46.24 20.21
N PRO A 798 6.07 45.25 20.63
CA PRO A 798 6.30 44.55 21.90
C PRO A 798 7.69 43.93 21.94
N ARG A 799 8.37 44.04 23.08
CA ARG A 799 9.66 43.35 23.31
C ARG A 799 9.47 41.86 23.54
N ASP A 800 8.36 41.49 24.18
CA ASP A 800 7.97 40.10 24.46
C ASP A 800 6.69 39.75 23.70
N PHE A 801 6.73 38.63 22.97
CA PHE A 801 5.59 38.12 22.19
C PHE A 801 4.83 36.98 22.89
N SER A 802 5.21 36.62 24.12
CA SER A 802 4.72 35.42 24.84
C SER A 802 3.20 35.39 25.10
N GLN A 803 2.53 36.54 25.06
CA GLN A 803 1.07 36.66 25.22
C GLN A 803 0.32 36.85 23.87
N THR A 804 1.04 36.80 22.74
CA THR A 804 0.46 37.04 21.41
C THR A 804 0.12 35.73 20.69
N LEU A 805 -1.00 35.72 19.96
CA LEU A 805 -1.43 34.56 19.16
C LEU A 805 -1.12 34.79 17.68
N VAL A 806 -0.50 33.81 17.04
CA VAL A 806 -0.19 33.84 15.60
C VAL A 806 -1.33 33.17 14.82
N PHE A 807 -2.04 33.96 14.02
CA PHE A 807 -3.10 33.48 13.12
C PHE A 807 -2.66 33.56 11.65
N THR A 808 -3.21 32.70 10.79
CA THR A 808 -3.07 32.88 9.35
C THR A 808 -4.08 33.93 8.87
N ASN A 809 -3.71 34.75 7.88
CA ASN A 809 -4.62 35.77 7.34
C ASN A 809 -5.94 35.17 6.85
N GLN A 810 -5.91 33.93 6.34
CA GLN A 810 -7.10 33.20 5.90
C GLN A 810 -8.02 32.83 7.09
N SER A 811 -7.47 32.32 8.21
CA SER A 811 -8.29 31.98 9.38
C SER A 811 -8.88 33.23 10.04
N LEU A 812 -8.12 34.33 10.10
CA LEU A 812 -8.63 35.61 10.59
C LEU A 812 -9.80 36.13 9.74
N GLN A 813 -9.66 36.14 8.41
CA GLN A 813 -10.72 36.56 7.49
C GLN A 813 -11.94 35.63 7.54
N TYR A 814 -11.73 34.31 7.69
CA TYR A 814 -12.81 33.35 7.87
C TYR A 814 -13.59 33.63 9.16
N LEU A 815 -12.90 33.83 10.30
CA LEU A 815 -13.56 34.15 11.57
C LEU A 815 -14.33 35.48 11.51
N GLN A 816 -13.78 36.49 10.85
CA GLN A 816 -14.48 37.76 10.63
C GLN A 816 -15.76 37.60 9.80
N LYS A 817 -15.74 36.77 8.74
CA LYS A 817 -16.94 36.43 7.96
C LYS A 817 -17.94 35.62 8.80
N ARG A 818 -17.48 34.56 9.48
CA ARG A 818 -18.32 33.68 10.31
C ARG A 818 -19.05 34.45 11.41
N ILE A 819 -18.45 35.50 11.99
CA ILE A 819 -19.13 36.40 12.95
C ILE A 819 -20.33 37.13 12.31
N VAL A 820 -20.27 37.50 11.03
CA VAL A 820 -21.39 38.09 10.29
C VAL A 820 -22.44 37.02 9.97
N ASP A 821 -22.00 35.83 9.54
CA ASP A 821 -22.89 34.72 9.19
C ASP A 821 -23.69 34.25 10.42
N LEU A 822 -23.03 34.02 11.56
CA LEU A 822 -23.66 33.69 12.85
C LEU A 822 -24.66 34.76 13.32
N ARG A 823 -24.44 36.05 13.00
CA ARG A 823 -25.41 37.13 13.29
C ARG A 823 -26.65 37.05 12.40
N ASN A 824 -26.52 36.56 11.16
CA ASN A 824 -27.61 36.35 10.22
C ASN A 824 -28.39 35.06 10.56
N GLU A 825 -27.69 33.95 10.81
CA GLU A 825 -28.26 32.68 11.29
C GLU A 825 -29.06 32.89 12.58
N LYS A 826 -28.49 33.60 13.57
CA LYS A 826 -29.19 33.96 14.81
C LYS A 826 -30.42 34.85 14.58
N ARG A 827 -30.51 35.57 13.46
CA ARG A 827 -31.73 36.31 13.07
C ARG A 827 -32.76 35.36 12.48
N MET A 828 -32.37 34.53 11.51
CA MET A 828 -33.26 33.53 10.89
C MET A 828 -33.84 32.56 11.94
N GLN A 829 -33.01 32.02 12.82
CA GLN A 829 -33.46 31.13 13.89
C GLN A 829 -34.43 31.81 14.88
N ARG A 830 -34.26 33.11 15.14
CA ARG A 830 -35.25 33.89 15.92
C ARG A 830 -36.57 34.05 15.19
N GLU A 831 -36.57 34.17 13.86
CA GLU A 831 -37.78 34.25 13.05
C GLU A 831 -38.49 32.90 12.95
N ILE A 832 -37.75 31.80 12.76
CA ILE A 832 -38.28 30.42 12.78
C ILE A 832 -38.92 30.13 14.14
N HIS A 833 -38.19 30.32 15.24
CA HIS A 833 -38.71 30.12 16.60
C HIS A 833 -39.89 31.06 16.93
N LYS A 834 -39.99 32.25 16.31
CA LYS A 834 -41.17 33.11 16.43
C LYS A 834 -42.39 32.51 15.71
N LYS A 835 -42.22 32.01 14.47
CA LYS A 835 -43.27 31.29 13.72
C LYS A 835 -43.72 30.02 14.46
N ALA A 836 -42.79 29.23 14.98
CA ALA A 836 -43.10 28.04 15.77
C ALA A 836 -43.90 28.38 17.04
N ARG A 837 -43.58 29.48 17.73
CA ARG A 837 -44.39 29.98 18.86
C ARG A 837 -45.77 30.49 18.45
N GLU A 838 -45.93 31.03 17.25
CA GLU A 838 -47.22 31.46 16.71
C GLU A 838 -48.07 30.22 16.33
N GLN A 839 -47.48 29.23 15.67
CA GLN A 839 -48.10 27.93 15.39
C GLN A 839 -48.50 27.17 16.67
N HIS A 840 -47.63 27.11 17.68
CA HIS A 840 -47.96 26.47 18.96
C HIS A 840 -49.15 27.15 19.67
N LYS A 841 -49.28 28.48 19.55
CA LYS A 841 -50.46 29.20 20.06
C LYS A 841 -51.73 28.88 19.26
N GLN A 842 -51.62 28.78 17.93
CA GLN A 842 -52.73 28.36 17.07
C GLN A 842 -53.18 26.95 17.43
N LEU A 843 -52.26 25.97 17.49
CA LEU A 843 -52.57 24.60 17.88
C LEU A 843 -53.17 24.49 19.30
N LEU A 844 -52.79 25.36 20.24
CA LEU A 844 -53.43 25.45 21.56
C LEU A 844 -54.84 26.09 21.53
N GLN A 845 -55.13 26.94 20.56
CA GLN A 845 -56.48 27.47 20.31
C GLN A 845 -57.34 26.40 19.61
N ASP A 846 -56.84 25.82 18.52
CA ASP A 846 -57.47 24.74 17.77
C ASP A 846 -57.78 23.55 18.68
N LYS A 847 -56.85 23.16 19.56
CA LYS A 847 -57.09 22.10 20.57
C LYS A 847 -58.27 22.43 21.49
N LYS A 848 -58.38 23.68 21.97
CA LYS A 848 -59.50 24.11 22.82
C LYS A 848 -60.81 24.19 22.04
N GLU A 849 -60.78 24.62 20.78
CA GLU A 849 -61.95 24.63 19.91
C GLU A 849 -62.45 23.21 19.61
N MET A 850 -61.53 22.28 19.37
CA MET A 850 -61.83 20.86 19.22
C MET A 850 -62.33 20.23 20.53
N GLU A 851 -61.75 20.55 21.67
CA GLU A 851 -62.25 20.12 22.99
C GLU A 851 -63.67 20.64 23.25
N MET A 852 -63.97 21.90 22.89
CA MET A 852 -65.32 22.47 22.99
C MET A 852 -66.31 21.83 22.00
N GLU A 853 -65.94 21.55 20.75
CA GLU A 853 -66.84 20.88 19.80
C GLU A 853 -67.03 19.40 20.17
N ILE A 854 -66.02 18.72 20.72
CA ILE A 854 -66.17 17.38 21.30
C ILE A 854 -67.19 17.41 22.44
N GLN A 855 -67.04 18.31 23.41
CA GLN A 855 -68.02 18.47 24.51
C GLN A 855 -69.43 18.77 23.96
N ARG A 856 -69.55 19.67 22.97
CA ARG A 856 -70.84 20.00 22.34
C ARG A 856 -71.45 18.82 21.59
N LEU A 857 -70.64 17.99 20.95
CA LEU A 857 -71.07 16.76 20.29
C LEU A 857 -71.46 15.68 21.29
N GLU A 858 -70.73 15.55 22.41
CA GLU A 858 -71.07 14.67 23.54
C GLU A 858 -72.40 15.09 24.17
N GLU A 859 -72.58 16.37 24.51
CA GLU A 859 -73.84 16.94 25.02
C GLU A 859 -75.00 16.69 24.04
N ARG A 860 -74.78 16.91 22.74
CA ARG A 860 -75.80 16.65 21.70
C ARG A 860 -76.13 15.15 21.60
N CYS A 861 -75.15 14.27 21.66
CA CYS A 861 -75.34 12.82 21.69
C CYS A 861 -76.10 12.38 22.96
N ASN A 862 -75.74 12.95 24.12
CA ASN A 862 -76.42 12.73 25.40
C ASN A 862 -77.88 13.19 25.35
N HIS A 863 -78.16 14.37 24.77
CA HIS A 863 -79.52 14.87 24.58
C HIS A 863 -80.33 13.95 23.66
N LEU A 864 -79.78 13.56 22.49
CA LEU A 864 -80.42 12.63 21.56
C LEU A 864 -80.62 11.22 22.16
N MET A 865 -79.75 10.78 23.08
CA MET A 865 -79.97 9.55 23.86
C MET A 865 -81.13 9.69 24.83
N MET A 866 -81.17 10.80 25.59
CA MET A 866 -82.26 11.08 26.54
C MET A 866 -83.61 11.21 25.84
N GLU A 867 -83.68 11.89 24.69
CA GLU A 867 -84.91 11.99 23.89
C GLU A 867 -85.39 10.63 23.35
N LYS A 868 -84.47 9.77 22.89
CA LYS A 868 -84.82 8.49 22.25
C LYS A 868 -85.03 7.32 23.22
N PHE A 869 -84.31 7.29 24.34
CA PHE A 869 -84.26 6.15 25.26
C PHE A 869 -84.63 6.50 26.71
N GLY A 870 -84.82 7.78 27.05
CA GLY A 870 -85.15 8.24 28.41
C GLY A 870 -84.01 8.11 29.43
N ARG A 871 -82.85 7.61 29.02
CA ARG A 871 -81.64 7.38 29.82
C ARG A 871 -80.41 7.43 28.93
N LEU A 872 -79.23 7.67 29.50
CA LEU A 872 -77.95 7.46 28.79
C LEU A 872 -77.72 5.96 28.62
N VAL A 873 -77.25 5.55 27.43
CA VAL A 873 -77.06 4.13 27.09
C VAL A 873 -75.78 3.97 26.29
N ASP A 874 -74.99 2.94 26.59
CA ASP A 874 -73.89 2.53 25.73
C ASP A 874 -74.45 2.04 24.37
N PHE A 875 -74.27 2.87 23.34
CA PHE A 875 -74.70 2.56 21.99
C PHE A 875 -74.02 1.33 21.41
N GLU A 876 -72.75 1.06 21.74
CA GLU A 876 -72.02 -0.09 21.18
C GLU A 876 -72.55 -1.40 21.79
N ALA A 877 -72.80 -1.41 23.10
CA ALA A 877 -73.50 -2.51 23.77
C ALA A 877 -74.91 -2.73 23.21
N VAL A 878 -75.71 -1.67 22.99
CA VAL A 878 -77.04 -1.81 22.38
C VAL A 878 -76.95 -2.31 20.94
N GLN A 879 -75.98 -1.83 20.15
CA GLN A 879 -75.80 -2.28 18.78
C GLN A 879 -75.48 -3.79 18.74
N ALA A 880 -74.63 -4.26 19.65
CA ALA A 880 -74.28 -5.67 19.80
C ALA A 880 -75.43 -6.55 20.36
N HIS A 881 -76.39 -6.01 21.11
CA HIS A 881 -77.51 -6.79 21.66
C HIS A 881 -78.83 -6.63 20.87
N SER A 882 -78.82 -5.85 19.78
CA SER A 882 -80.02 -5.51 19.00
C SER A 882 -80.68 -6.69 18.26
N ILE A 883 -79.97 -7.81 18.07
CA ILE A 883 -80.50 -9.02 17.41
C ILE A 883 -80.22 -10.24 18.29
N ASN A 884 -81.25 -10.75 18.98
CA ASN A 884 -81.16 -11.99 19.74
C ASN A 884 -81.25 -13.21 18.80
N ILE A 885 -80.14 -13.50 18.11
CA ILE A 885 -79.98 -14.63 17.18
C ILE A 885 -80.33 -15.98 17.84
N PRO A 886 -79.92 -16.28 19.09
CA PRO A 886 -80.35 -17.51 19.78
C PRO A 886 -81.87 -17.63 19.89
N MET A 887 -82.58 -16.55 20.24
CA MET A 887 -84.04 -16.57 20.37
C MET A 887 -84.76 -16.84 19.04
N GLU A 888 -84.34 -16.25 17.91
CA GLU A 888 -84.96 -16.55 16.61
C GLU A 888 -84.61 -17.96 16.12
N LYS A 889 -83.38 -18.45 16.35
CA LYS A 889 -83.02 -19.87 16.11
C LYS A 889 -83.93 -20.81 16.92
N MET A 890 -84.17 -20.49 18.20
CA MET A 890 -85.05 -21.27 19.08
C MET A 890 -86.51 -21.25 18.59
N LYS A 891 -87.04 -20.10 18.13
CA LYS A 891 -88.38 -20.04 17.53
C LYS A 891 -88.51 -20.93 16.29
N VAL A 892 -87.49 -21.03 15.45
CA VAL A 892 -87.50 -21.94 14.29
C VAL A 892 -87.48 -23.40 14.72
N ARG A 893 -86.68 -23.77 15.74
CA ARG A 893 -86.73 -25.13 16.31
C ARG A 893 -88.09 -25.49 16.93
N ILE A 894 -88.73 -24.54 17.61
CA ILE A 894 -90.10 -24.72 18.12
C ILE A 894 -91.07 -24.95 16.97
N MET A 895 -91.01 -24.15 15.90
CA MET A 895 -91.86 -24.36 14.71
C MET A 895 -91.60 -25.69 13.98
N GLU A 896 -90.37 -26.19 13.99
CA GLU A 896 -90.02 -27.51 13.46
C GLU A 896 -90.66 -28.61 14.32
N LYS A 897 -90.58 -28.51 15.64
CA LYS A 897 -91.25 -29.42 16.58
C LYS A 897 -92.79 -29.36 16.50
N GLU A 898 -93.37 -28.16 16.36
CA GLU A 898 -94.81 -27.97 16.13
C GLU A 898 -95.26 -28.61 14.81
N TYR A 899 -94.44 -28.55 13.76
CA TYR A 899 -94.74 -29.18 12.47
C TYR A 899 -94.64 -30.71 12.54
N GLU A 900 -93.62 -31.25 13.21
CA GLU A 900 -93.51 -32.69 13.51
C GLU A 900 -94.76 -33.20 14.26
N GLN A 901 -95.13 -32.53 15.36
CA GLN A 901 -96.32 -32.86 16.15
C GLN A 901 -97.63 -32.71 15.36
N PHE A 902 -97.72 -31.74 14.43
CA PHE A 902 -98.88 -31.58 13.57
C PHE A 902 -99.02 -32.73 12.55
N VAL A 903 -97.91 -33.24 12.00
CA VAL A 903 -97.93 -34.42 11.13
C VAL A 903 -98.37 -35.66 11.92
N GLU A 904 -97.79 -35.88 13.10
CA GLU A 904 -98.21 -36.98 14.01
C GLU A 904 -99.69 -36.89 14.36
N LEU A 905 -100.19 -35.72 14.75
CA LEU A 905 -101.60 -35.50 15.06
C LEU A 905 -102.52 -35.82 13.87
N LYS A 906 -102.11 -35.47 12.65
CA LYS A 906 -102.88 -35.77 11.43
C LYS A 906 -102.93 -37.29 11.16
N GLU A 907 -101.82 -38.01 11.38
CA GLU A 907 -101.82 -39.48 11.32
C GLU A 907 -102.74 -40.11 12.38
N TRP A 908 -102.76 -39.55 13.59
CA TRP A 908 -103.68 -39.98 14.65
C TRP A 908 -105.16 -39.67 14.32
N GLU A 909 -105.47 -38.50 13.77
CA GLU A 909 -106.81 -38.13 13.31
C GLU A 909 -107.31 -39.07 12.19
N GLU A 910 -106.46 -39.37 11.19
CA GLU A 910 -106.78 -40.35 10.14
C GLU A 910 -107.04 -41.75 10.73
N ARG A 911 -106.27 -42.16 11.74
CA ARG A 911 -106.51 -43.39 12.52
C ARG A 911 -107.84 -43.35 13.27
N ILE A 912 -108.17 -42.25 13.95
CA ILE A 912 -109.44 -42.08 14.68
C ILE A 912 -110.62 -42.15 13.72
N VAL A 913 -110.56 -41.48 12.55
CA VAL A 913 -111.60 -41.56 11.53
C VAL A 913 -111.76 -42.99 11.00
N SER A 914 -110.66 -43.73 10.80
CA SER A 914 -110.72 -45.14 10.39
C SER A 914 -111.43 -46.03 11.42
N LEU A 915 -111.17 -45.81 12.72
CA LEU A 915 -111.81 -46.53 13.83
C LEU A 915 -113.27 -46.14 14.03
N GLN A 916 -113.61 -44.84 13.91
CA GLN A 916 -114.99 -44.37 13.92
C GLN A 916 -115.79 -44.97 12.77
N HIS A 917 -115.22 -45.11 11.58
CA HIS A 917 -115.87 -45.77 10.46
C HIS A 917 -116.21 -47.23 10.80
N GLN A 918 -115.26 -48.00 11.34
CA GLN A 918 -115.47 -49.37 11.82
C GLN A 918 -116.56 -49.46 12.92
N LEU A 919 -116.59 -48.49 13.83
CA LEU A 919 -117.62 -48.43 14.87
C LEU A 919 -119.02 -48.15 14.28
N THR A 920 -119.12 -47.28 13.26
CA THR A 920 -120.40 -47.01 12.59
C THR A 920 -120.91 -48.17 11.74
N THR A 921 -120.04 -48.97 11.11
CA THR A 921 -120.48 -50.20 10.41
C THR A 921 -120.99 -51.24 11.40
N LEU A 922 -120.25 -51.51 12.49
CA LEU A 922 -120.70 -52.41 13.57
C LEU A 922 -122.03 -51.94 14.19
N THR A 923 -122.21 -50.63 14.39
CA THR A 923 -123.47 -50.08 14.92
C THR A 923 -124.63 -50.30 13.95
N LYS A 924 -124.42 -50.11 12.63
CA LYS A 924 -125.42 -50.39 11.58
C LYS A 924 -125.80 -51.87 11.50
N GLU A 925 -124.83 -52.78 11.67
CA GLU A 925 -125.10 -54.22 11.77
C GLU A 925 -125.91 -54.58 13.00
N ASN A 926 -125.67 -53.90 14.13
CA ASN A 926 -126.41 -54.16 15.36
C ASN A 926 -127.85 -53.64 15.28
N THR A 927 -128.08 -52.46 14.68
CA THR A 927 -129.44 -51.97 14.40
C THR A 927 -130.18 -52.81 13.36
N SER A 928 -129.51 -53.37 12.34
CA SER A 928 -130.17 -54.28 11.39
C SER A 928 -130.61 -55.59 12.05
N LYS A 929 -129.80 -56.17 12.94
CA LYS A 929 -130.18 -57.32 13.80
C LYS A 929 -131.34 -56.97 14.75
N LEU A 930 -131.35 -55.77 15.32
CA LEU A 930 -132.47 -55.28 16.13
C LEU A 930 -133.77 -55.14 15.32
N HIS A 931 -133.70 -54.65 14.08
CA HIS A 931 -134.87 -54.60 13.18
C HIS A 931 -135.36 -56.01 12.78
N GLN A 932 -134.46 -56.99 12.59
CA GLN A 932 -134.84 -58.39 12.39
C GLN A 932 -135.56 -58.95 13.63
N LEU A 933 -135.01 -58.73 14.83
CA LEU A 933 -135.63 -59.13 16.10
C LEU A 933 -137.03 -58.52 16.26
N ASN A 934 -137.18 -57.23 15.95
CA ASN A 934 -138.47 -56.53 16.07
C ASN A 934 -139.51 -57.05 15.06
N ARG A 935 -139.06 -57.47 13.86
CA ARG A 935 -139.92 -58.15 12.87
C ARG A 935 -140.36 -59.53 13.38
N PHE A 936 -139.45 -60.33 13.93
CA PHE A 936 -139.82 -61.60 14.58
C PHE A 936 -140.75 -61.41 15.79
N CYS A 937 -140.63 -60.32 16.56
CA CYS A 937 -141.59 -59.99 17.60
C CYS A 937 -142.99 -59.67 17.04
N HIS A 938 -143.09 -58.98 15.90
CA HIS A 938 -144.38 -58.73 15.24
C HIS A 938 -144.99 -60.02 14.67
N GLU A 939 -144.19 -60.88 14.03
CA GLU A 939 -144.63 -62.20 13.57
C GLU A 939 -145.09 -63.09 14.74
N LYS A 940 -144.35 -63.10 15.86
CA LYS A 940 -144.77 -63.77 17.10
C LYS A 940 -146.10 -63.22 17.63
N HIS A 941 -146.27 -61.90 17.64
CA HIS A 941 -147.49 -61.29 18.17
C HIS A 941 -148.70 -61.52 17.25
N GLN A 942 -148.48 -61.56 15.92
CA GLN A 942 -149.50 -61.99 14.96
C GLN A 942 -149.91 -63.45 15.20
N LEU A 943 -148.94 -64.37 15.36
CA LEU A 943 -149.21 -65.77 15.70
C LEU A 943 -149.91 -65.94 17.05
N GLU A 944 -149.59 -65.11 18.05
CA GLU A 944 -150.30 -65.06 19.34
C GLU A 944 -151.76 -64.61 19.15
N THR A 945 -152.02 -63.56 18.36
CA THR A 945 -153.40 -63.13 18.07
C THR A 945 -154.19 -64.11 17.19
N GLU A 946 -153.53 -64.87 16.31
CA GLU A 946 -154.18 -65.96 15.56
C GLU A 946 -154.52 -67.13 16.49
N LEU A 947 -153.65 -67.45 17.46
CA LEU A 947 -153.89 -68.46 18.50
C LEU A 947 -155.00 -68.07 19.50
N GLU A 948 -155.17 -66.78 19.82
CA GLU A 948 -156.29 -66.30 20.63
C GLU A 948 -157.63 -66.25 19.86
N SER A 949 -157.62 -66.54 18.56
CA SER A 949 -158.81 -66.58 17.69
C SER A 949 -159.32 -67.99 17.35
N LEU A 950 -158.72 -69.02 17.94
CA LEU A 950 -159.03 -70.46 17.80
C LEU A 950 -159.61 -71.05 19.10
#